data_AF-A0A261R1V7-F1
#
_entry.id   AF-A0A261R1V7-F1
#
_cell.length_a   1.000
_cell.length_b   1.000
_cell.length_c   1.000
_cell.angle_alpha   90.00
_cell.angle_beta   90.00
_cell.angle_gamma   90.00
#
_symmetry.space_group_name_H-M   'P 1'
#
loop_
_entity.id
_entity.type
_entity.pdbx_description
1 polymer ?
#
loop_
_entity_poly.entity_id
_entity_poly.type
_entity_poly.pdbx_seq_one_letter_code
_entity_poly.pdbx_strand_id
1 'polypeptide(L)'
;MKWQFWVDRGGTFTDIVGRRPDGSTTTIKMLSENPEQYRDAAVAGIRKLLGLAPGEPVPADQVDCVKMGTTVATNALLERKGERTLLVTTRGFRDGLRIAYQNRPRLFDRNVVLPEMLYDGVVEAAERIAANGDVVEPLDEAALRRDLQARHDEGMRAVAIVFMHAWREPRHEQRAAELARQIGYTQVSVSHEVSPLIKFVSRGDTTVVDAYLSPILRRYVEQVAGELPGIRLMFMQSSGGLTDAHRFRGKDAILSGPAGGIVGMVRTSELAGFKQIIGFDMGGTSTDVSHYAGEFEREFETRVAGVRMRAPMMSIHTVAAGGGSILHFDGARLRVGPDSAGANPGPACYRRGGPLAVTDCNVLLGKIQPDFFPQVFGPRADQPLDRDAAEQGFRAMAARVKAETGRDMTPEQLAEGFLEIAVGNMAEAIKRISVQRGHDVTEYALTVFGGAGGQHACLVADALGMTTVFAHPLAGVLSAYGMGLADQTEMRQKTVEKVLDGALFAALGTELDALAGDAVAELRRQHVAQEAIAVQRRLHLKYRGTDTALEVPFTSVDQARADFEAAYRQRYSFLMPGRELVVETISVEATGGGEPVTEPPVQGRRAGPLQARRVVRMYSGGAWRDTPLYVRDDMTPGDQVDGPAIVSEKNQTTVVEPGWRVELTPRDHLVMRRFEARPQRRAVGTQADPVMLEVFNNLFMSIAEQMGYRLQNTAYSVNIKERLDFSCAIFDVQGNLIANAPHMPVHLGSMGESIRTVMTANEGRMKPGDAYVVNDPYHGGTHLPDVTVITPVFDRAGRDILFYVGSRGHHADIGGTTPGSMPPDSRTVEDEGVLFTNFQLVRDGEFREREARAILGSGKWPARNPDQNIADMRAQIAANEKGVQELLRMCDHFGLDVVRAYMGHVQDNAEEAVRRVISVLKDGSYEYPLDNGAVIRVAVRVDQAARSAVVDFTGTSPQLDNNFNAPGAIAVAAVLYVFRTLVDDEIPLNAGGLKPLEIIVPQGSMLRPNPPASVVAGNVETSMCIVNALYGALGVLAASQGTMNNLTFGNARYQYYETIAGGTGAGPLRVDAPADISQGFAGQSVVQAHMTNSRLTDPEVLELRFPVRLESYEIRHGSGGHGRYRGGDGGVRRLRFLETMTAAILSNNRRYAPFGLHGGEPGEVGRNYVERADGRIEPLGPQDSTELQPGDVFVVETPGGGGFGKI
;
A
#
# COMPACT_ATOMS: atom_id res chain seq x y z
N MET A 1 -7.83 -39.42 -25.17
CA MET A 1 -8.21 -38.02 -24.88
C MET A 1 -7.58 -37.13 -25.95
N LYS A 2 -7.96 -35.86 -26.07
CA LYS A 2 -7.26 -34.89 -26.96
C LYS A 2 -6.15 -34.19 -26.18
N TRP A 3 -5.30 -33.42 -26.85
CA TRP A 3 -4.31 -32.56 -26.20
C TRP A 3 -4.98 -31.43 -25.42
N GLN A 4 -4.38 -31.03 -24.30
CA GLN A 4 -4.67 -29.76 -23.64
C GLN A 4 -3.37 -28.96 -23.53
N PHE A 5 -3.45 -27.65 -23.69
CA PHE A 5 -2.30 -26.76 -23.51
C PHE A 5 -2.61 -25.73 -22.42
N TRP A 6 -1.66 -25.56 -21.50
CA TRP A 6 -1.75 -24.61 -20.40
C TRP A 6 -0.57 -23.66 -20.49
N VAL A 7 -0.85 -22.36 -20.50
CA VAL A 7 0.12 -21.34 -20.91
C VAL A 7 0.17 -20.18 -19.94
N ASP A 8 1.34 -19.92 -19.37
CA ASP A 8 1.59 -18.67 -18.66
C ASP A 8 2.50 -17.77 -19.49
N ARG A 9 1.95 -16.65 -19.98
CA ARG A 9 2.74 -15.63 -20.68
C ARG A 9 3.24 -14.57 -19.69
N GLY A 10 4.41 -14.83 -19.11
CA GLY A 10 5.13 -13.91 -18.23
C GLY A 10 5.88 -12.80 -18.98
N GLY A 11 6.60 -11.94 -18.24
CA GLY A 11 7.39 -10.84 -18.82
C GLY A 11 8.67 -11.29 -19.53
N THR A 12 9.45 -12.19 -18.91
CA THR A 12 10.72 -12.70 -19.47
C THR A 12 10.51 -13.92 -20.37
N PHE A 13 9.73 -14.89 -19.89
CA PHE A 13 9.49 -16.17 -20.57
C PHE A 13 7.99 -16.50 -20.62
N THR A 14 7.61 -17.22 -21.67
CA THR A 14 6.31 -17.87 -21.83
C THR A 14 6.49 -19.35 -21.55
N ASP A 15 5.76 -19.82 -20.54
CA ASP A 15 5.81 -21.19 -20.04
C ASP A 15 4.61 -21.97 -20.56
N ILE A 16 4.86 -23.11 -21.21
CA ILE A 16 3.83 -23.91 -21.85
C ILE A 16 3.90 -25.34 -21.34
N VAL A 17 2.79 -25.85 -20.83
CA VAL A 17 2.59 -27.24 -20.43
C VAL A 17 1.59 -27.88 -21.40
N GLY A 18 2.01 -28.92 -22.12
CA GLY A 18 1.13 -29.74 -22.95
C GLY A 18 0.79 -31.05 -22.23
N ARG A 19 -0.51 -31.33 -22.05
CA ARG A 19 -1.00 -32.64 -21.60
C ARG A 19 -1.36 -33.46 -22.84
N ARG A 20 -0.68 -34.59 -23.00
CA ARG A 20 -0.88 -35.54 -24.10
C ARG A 20 -2.21 -36.30 -23.96
N PRO A 21 -2.74 -36.86 -25.06
CA PRO A 21 -3.85 -37.81 -25.06
C PRO A 21 -3.79 -38.97 -24.07
N ASP A 22 -2.57 -39.38 -23.69
CA ASP A 22 -2.28 -40.46 -22.75
C ASP A 22 -2.19 -39.99 -21.28
N GLY A 23 -2.35 -38.69 -21.03
CA GLY A 23 -2.27 -38.06 -19.71
C GLY A 23 -0.88 -37.57 -19.31
N SER A 24 0.18 -37.90 -20.05
CA SER A 24 1.54 -37.42 -19.75
C SER A 24 1.71 -35.93 -20.06
N THR A 25 2.60 -35.25 -19.33
CA THR A 25 2.88 -33.83 -19.54
C THR A 25 4.21 -33.62 -20.27
N THR A 26 4.32 -32.50 -20.96
CA THR A 26 5.56 -32.01 -21.59
C THR A 26 5.62 -30.51 -21.46
N THR A 27 6.82 -29.95 -21.38
CA THR A 27 7.00 -28.51 -21.14
C THR A 27 7.93 -27.89 -22.16
N ILE A 28 7.72 -26.61 -22.45
CA ILE A 28 8.63 -25.79 -23.22
C ILE A 28 8.61 -24.35 -22.69
N LYS A 29 9.79 -23.72 -22.66
CA LYS A 29 10.00 -22.34 -22.23
C LYS A 29 10.49 -21.53 -23.43
N MET A 30 9.78 -20.46 -23.74
CA MET A 30 10.06 -19.58 -24.89
C MET A 30 10.30 -18.16 -24.37
N LEU A 31 11.12 -17.35 -25.05
CA LEU A 31 11.20 -15.92 -24.71
C LEU A 31 9.85 -15.25 -25.00
N SER A 32 9.31 -14.47 -24.06
CA SER A 32 7.98 -13.87 -24.24
C SER A 32 7.91 -12.90 -25.41
N GLU A 33 9.03 -12.24 -25.73
CA GLU A 33 9.17 -11.37 -26.89
C GLU A 33 10.41 -11.76 -27.68
N ASN A 34 10.19 -12.25 -28.90
CA ASN A 34 11.24 -12.53 -29.87
C ASN A 34 10.69 -12.36 -31.31
N PRO A 35 10.42 -11.11 -31.74
CA PRO A 35 9.72 -10.82 -32.99
C PRO A 35 10.48 -11.31 -34.23
N GLU A 36 11.80 -11.53 -34.12
CA GLU A 36 12.62 -12.11 -35.17
C GLU A 36 12.32 -13.59 -35.44
N GLN A 37 11.69 -14.29 -34.48
CA GLN A 37 11.46 -15.74 -34.54
C GLN A 37 9.98 -16.13 -34.64
N TYR A 38 9.08 -15.41 -33.96
CA TYR A 38 7.64 -15.73 -33.96
C TYR A 38 6.77 -14.52 -33.59
N ARG A 39 5.52 -14.54 -34.06
CA ARG A 39 4.52 -13.51 -33.77
C ARG A 39 3.95 -13.61 -32.35
N ASP A 40 3.74 -14.83 -31.87
CA ASP A 40 3.24 -15.11 -30.51
C ASP A 40 3.91 -16.37 -29.95
N ALA A 41 4.46 -16.26 -28.74
CA ALA A 41 5.21 -17.33 -28.10
C ALA A 41 4.35 -18.54 -27.72
N ALA A 42 3.09 -18.32 -27.33
CA ALA A 42 2.17 -19.37 -26.92
C ALA A 42 1.82 -20.28 -28.10
N VAL A 43 1.37 -19.67 -29.21
CA VAL A 43 1.00 -20.41 -30.42
C VAL A 43 2.23 -21.11 -31.02
N ALA A 44 3.38 -20.45 -31.07
CA ALA A 44 4.62 -21.04 -31.58
C ALA A 44 5.06 -22.26 -30.75
N GLY A 45 4.96 -22.18 -29.41
CA GLY A 45 5.28 -23.31 -28.55
C GLY A 45 4.28 -24.47 -28.68
N ILE A 46 2.98 -24.19 -28.84
CA ILE A 46 1.95 -25.22 -29.12
C ILE A 46 2.31 -25.96 -30.41
N ARG A 47 2.62 -25.24 -31.51
CA ARG A 47 3.06 -25.86 -32.78
C ARG A 47 4.29 -26.73 -32.58
N LYS A 48 5.28 -26.25 -31.84
CA LYS A 48 6.52 -26.99 -31.58
C LYS A 48 6.28 -28.28 -30.78
N LEU A 49 5.36 -28.26 -29.81
CA LEU A 49 4.98 -29.46 -29.04
C LEU A 49 4.17 -30.47 -29.87
N LEU A 50 3.40 -30.01 -30.86
CA LEU A 50 2.69 -30.86 -31.82
C LEU A 50 3.58 -31.34 -32.99
N GLY A 51 4.80 -30.81 -33.13
CA GLY A 51 5.71 -31.11 -34.24
C GLY A 51 5.32 -30.45 -35.56
N LEU A 52 4.55 -29.36 -35.52
CA LEU A 52 4.08 -28.62 -36.69
C LEU A 52 5.13 -27.61 -37.18
N ALA A 53 5.13 -27.32 -38.49
CA ALA A 53 5.98 -26.30 -39.07
C ALA A 53 5.51 -24.87 -38.70
N PRO A 54 6.40 -23.86 -38.74
CA PRO A 54 6.00 -22.46 -38.57
C PRO A 54 4.87 -22.07 -39.54
N GLY A 55 3.77 -21.54 -39.01
CA GLY A 55 2.60 -21.10 -39.80
C GLY A 55 1.60 -22.21 -40.16
N GLU A 56 1.88 -23.48 -39.85
CA GLU A 56 0.92 -24.57 -40.07
C GLU A 56 -0.29 -24.44 -39.12
N PRO A 57 -1.53 -24.70 -39.58
CA PRO A 57 -2.73 -24.61 -38.73
C PRO A 57 -2.74 -25.64 -37.60
N VAL A 58 -3.20 -25.25 -36.41
CA VAL A 58 -3.35 -26.18 -35.28
C VAL A 58 -4.65 -27.00 -35.45
N PRO A 59 -4.60 -28.34 -35.43
CA PRO A 59 -5.77 -29.19 -35.67
C PRO A 59 -6.75 -29.24 -34.48
N ALA A 60 -7.94 -28.66 -34.63
CA ALA A 60 -8.97 -28.58 -33.58
C ALA A 60 -9.57 -29.94 -33.18
N ASP A 61 -9.48 -30.95 -34.04
CA ASP A 61 -9.85 -32.33 -33.71
C ASP A 61 -8.85 -33.00 -32.77
N GLN A 62 -7.62 -32.50 -32.67
CA GLN A 62 -6.57 -33.02 -31.78
C GLN A 62 -6.41 -32.25 -30.47
N VAL A 63 -6.92 -31.02 -30.38
CA VAL A 63 -6.82 -30.17 -29.19
C VAL A 63 -8.19 -29.97 -28.56
N ASP A 64 -8.32 -30.27 -27.28
CA ASP A 64 -9.54 -30.06 -26.50
C ASP A 64 -9.70 -28.58 -26.13
N CYS A 65 -8.69 -28.03 -25.46
CA CYS A 65 -8.69 -26.64 -25.05
C CYS A 65 -7.29 -26.08 -24.82
N VAL A 66 -7.21 -24.74 -24.85
CA VAL A 66 -6.08 -23.95 -24.38
C VAL A 66 -6.53 -23.13 -23.18
N LYS A 67 -5.81 -23.24 -22.06
CA LYS A 67 -6.03 -22.45 -20.85
C LYS A 67 -4.82 -21.53 -20.67
N MET A 68 -5.04 -20.23 -20.48
CA MET A 68 -3.92 -19.28 -20.47
C MET A 68 -4.07 -18.14 -19.48
N GLY A 69 -2.95 -17.72 -18.89
CA GLY A 69 -2.81 -16.47 -18.17
C GLY A 69 -1.91 -15.52 -18.97
N THR A 70 -2.08 -14.22 -18.74
CA THR A 70 -1.32 -13.24 -19.50
C THR A 70 -0.99 -12.00 -18.68
N THR A 71 0.23 -11.51 -18.87
CA THR A 71 0.69 -10.22 -18.34
C THR A 71 0.32 -9.03 -19.23
N VAL A 72 -0.38 -9.24 -20.36
CA VAL A 72 -0.72 -8.15 -21.31
C VAL A 72 -1.46 -6.99 -20.65
N ALA A 73 -2.47 -7.26 -19.82
CA ALA A 73 -3.19 -6.22 -19.09
C ALA A 73 -2.28 -5.49 -18.09
N THR A 74 -1.52 -6.25 -17.30
CA THR A 74 -0.60 -5.68 -16.30
C THR A 74 0.46 -4.81 -16.96
N ASN A 75 1.07 -5.26 -18.07
CA ASN A 75 2.08 -4.51 -18.82
C ASN A 75 1.48 -3.28 -19.50
N ALA A 76 0.30 -3.40 -20.13
CA ALA A 76 -0.38 -2.25 -20.72
C ALA A 76 -0.71 -1.18 -19.68
N LEU A 77 -1.06 -1.59 -18.45
CA LEU A 77 -1.30 -0.68 -17.33
C LEU A 77 0.00 -0.01 -16.84
N LEU A 78 1.07 -0.78 -16.69
CA LEU A 78 2.39 -0.30 -16.25
C LEU A 78 3.03 0.65 -17.28
N GLU A 79 2.94 0.32 -18.56
CA GLU A 79 3.51 1.07 -19.67
C GLU A 79 2.60 2.20 -20.18
N ARG A 80 1.40 2.35 -19.59
CA ARG A 80 0.39 3.33 -20.02
C ARG A 80 0.00 3.21 -21.51
N LYS A 81 -0.10 1.97 -22.00
CA LYS A 81 -0.44 1.64 -23.40
C LYS A 81 -1.88 1.14 -23.56
N GLY A 82 -2.84 1.71 -22.84
CA GLY A 82 -4.28 1.43 -22.92
C GLY A 82 -5.01 2.00 -24.12
N GLU A 83 -6.32 1.77 -24.17
CA GLU A 83 -7.22 2.47 -25.09
C GLU A 83 -7.54 3.87 -24.58
N ARG A 84 -7.58 4.86 -25.48
CA ARG A 84 -8.00 6.23 -25.15
C ARG A 84 -9.42 6.24 -24.60
N THR A 85 -9.56 6.61 -23.33
CA THR A 85 -10.79 6.43 -22.56
C THR A 85 -11.42 7.78 -22.18
N LEU A 86 -12.73 7.90 -22.39
CA LEU A 86 -13.55 9.00 -21.89
C LEU A 86 -14.14 8.64 -20.51
N LEU A 87 -14.08 9.55 -19.54
CA LEU A 87 -14.87 9.46 -18.31
C LEU A 87 -16.18 10.25 -18.46
N VAL A 88 -17.30 9.63 -18.14
CA VAL A 88 -18.61 10.29 -18.02
C VAL A 88 -19.01 10.22 -16.56
N THR A 89 -19.25 11.36 -15.93
CA THR A 89 -19.54 11.41 -14.49
C THR A 89 -20.57 12.46 -14.13
N THR A 90 -21.06 12.41 -12.89
CA THR A 90 -22.00 13.39 -12.34
C THR A 90 -21.39 14.78 -12.38
N ARG A 91 -22.15 15.79 -12.82
CA ARG A 91 -21.70 17.19 -12.80
C ARG A 91 -21.25 17.63 -11.40
N GLY A 92 -20.13 18.37 -11.36
CA GLY A 92 -19.40 18.75 -10.14
C GLY A 92 -18.32 17.75 -9.72
N PHE A 93 -18.17 16.63 -10.45
CA PHE A 93 -17.23 15.56 -10.12
C PHE A 93 -16.21 15.30 -11.23
N ARG A 94 -16.05 16.21 -12.19
CA ARG A 94 -15.03 16.08 -13.26
C ARG A 94 -13.63 15.74 -12.76
N ASP A 95 -13.22 16.34 -11.64
CA ASP A 95 -11.90 16.15 -11.05
C ASP A 95 -11.93 15.11 -9.92
N GLY A 96 -13.07 14.49 -9.63
CA GLY A 96 -13.26 13.64 -8.45
C GLY A 96 -12.29 12.46 -8.38
N LEU A 97 -12.02 11.78 -9.50
CA LEU A 97 -11.04 10.68 -9.54
C LEU A 97 -9.59 11.17 -9.46
N ARG A 98 -9.30 12.36 -10.01
CA ARG A 98 -7.97 12.99 -9.96
C ARG A 98 -7.66 13.49 -8.55
N ILE A 99 -8.59 14.20 -7.93
CA ILE A 99 -8.45 14.68 -6.54
C ILE A 99 -8.45 13.50 -5.58
N ALA A 100 -9.22 12.46 -5.89
CA ALA A 100 -9.08 11.17 -5.22
C ALA A 100 -9.36 11.32 -3.71
N TYR A 101 -8.40 10.92 -2.89
CA TYR A 101 -8.42 11.09 -1.46
C TYR A 101 -7.45 12.19 -1.00
N GLN A 102 -7.07 13.12 -1.88
CA GLN A 102 -6.17 14.28 -1.69
C GLN A 102 -4.78 14.02 -1.08
N ASN A 103 -4.46 12.81 -0.64
CA ASN A 103 -3.21 12.49 0.04
C ASN A 103 -2.04 12.40 -0.96
N ARG A 104 -0.86 12.88 -0.55
CA ARG A 104 0.39 12.70 -1.29
C ARG A 104 0.90 11.25 -1.15
N PRO A 105 1.48 10.65 -2.21
CA PRO A 105 2.04 9.30 -2.16
C PRO A 105 3.28 9.17 -1.27
N ARG A 106 4.16 10.19 -1.28
CA ARG A 106 5.40 10.25 -0.51
C ARG A 106 5.41 11.51 0.36
N LEU A 107 5.58 11.35 1.69
CA LEU A 107 5.37 12.46 2.63
C LEU A 107 6.40 13.58 2.58
N PHE A 108 7.64 13.25 2.21
CA PHE A 108 8.80 14.12 2.33
C PHE A 108 9.32 14.66 0.99
N ASP A 109 8.70 14.25 -0.12
CA ASP A 109 9.06 14.75 -1.45
C ASP A 109 8.60 16.20 -1.60
N ARG A 110 9.51 17.10 -2.00
CA ARG A 110 9.16 18.50 -2.33
C ARG A 110 8.36 18.57 -3.64
N ASN A 111 8.73 17.75 -4.62
CA ASN A 111 8.00 17.59 -5.87
C ASN A 111 6.97 16.47 -5.74
N VAL A 112 5.71 16.84 -5.51
CA VAL A 112 4.63 15.87 -5.32
C VAL A 112 4.16 15.35 -6.67
N VAL A 113 4.51 14.11 -7.00
CA VAL A 113 4.08 13.43 -8.22
C VAL A 113 2.90 12.51 -7.91
N LEU A 114 1.75 12.77 -8.54
CA LEU A 114 0.58 11.88 -8.49
C LEU A 114 0.64 10.84 -9.62
N PRO A 115 -0.01 9.67 -9.46
CA PRO A 115 -0.20 8.74 -10.56
C PRO A 115 -0.95 9.41 -11.72
N GLU A 116 -0.52 9.11 -12.94
CA GLU A 116 -1.21 9.57 -14.16
C GLU A 116 -2.62 8.99 -14.26
N MET A 117 -3.56 9.80 -14.75
CA MET A 117 -4.93 9.35 -15.02
C MET A 117 -4.98 8.48 -16.27
N LEU A 118 -5.88 7.49 -16.27
CA LEU A 118 -6.06 6.56 -17.39
C LEU A 118 -7.08 7.06 -18.45
N TYR A 119 -7.71 8.20 -18.22
CA TYR A 119 -8.67 8.80 -19.15
C TYR A 119 -8.11 10.10 -19.75
N ASP A 120 -8.50 10.37 -20.99
CA ASP A 120 -8.02 11.54 -21.76
C ASP A 120 -9.01 12.71 -21.75
N GLY A 121 -10.24 12.47 -21.32
CA GLY A 121 -11.30 13.47 -21.31
C GLY A 121 -12.39 13.15 -20.31
N VAL A 122 -13.16 14.17 -19.94
CA VAL A 122 -14.28 14.06 -19.02
C VAL A 122 -15.50 14.74 -19.61
N VAL A 123 -16.67 14.10 -19.50
CA VAL A 123 -17.99 14.68 -19.75
C VAL A 123 -18.78 14.63 -18.46
N GLU A 124 -19.33 15.77 -18.06
CA GLU A 124 -20.20 15.90 -16.90
C GLU A 124 -21.65 15.80 -17.34
N ALA A 125 -22.33 14.73 -16.91
CA ALA A 125 -23.75 14.59 -17.12
C ALA A 125 -24.52 15.44 -16.09
N ALA A 126 -25.56 16.09 -16.57
CA ALA A 126 -26.52 16.79 -15.72
C ALA A 126 -27.51 15.76 -15.17
N GLU A 127 -27.15 15.12 -14.06
CA GLU A 127 -27.98 14.19 -13.32
C GLU A 127 -27.59 14.16 -11.84
N ARG A 128 -28.49 13.73 -10.95
CA ARG A 128 -28.12 13.44 -9.56
C ARG A 128 -29.06 12.46 -8.87
N ILE A 129 -28.48 11.45 -8.23
CA ILE A 129 -29.16 10.53 -7.30
C ILE A 129 -28.72 10.86 -5.87
N ALA A 130 -29.65 10.74 -4.91
CA ALA A 130 -29.38 10.89 -3.47
C ALA A 130 -28.91 9.57 -2.83
N ALA A 131 -28.25 9.65 -1.67
CA ALA A 131 -27.78 8.47 -0.94
C ALA A 131 -28.89 7.46 -0.58
N ASN A 132 -30.15 7.90 -0.51
CA ASN A 132 -31.32 7.05 -0.26
C ASN A 132 -31.92 6.40 -1.54
N GLY A 133 -31.46 6.79 -2.73
CA GLY A 133 -31.92 6.31 -4.04
C GLY A 133 -32.85 7.28 -4.80
N ASP A 134 -33.28 8.39 -4.18
CA ASP A 134 -34.19 9.34 -4.81
C ASP A 134 -33.51 10.13 -5.94
N VAL A 135 -34.28 10.53 -6.97
CA VAL A 135 -33.80 11.49 -7.98
C VAL A 135 -33.74 12.86 -7.36
N VAL A 136 -32.56 13.47 -7.34
CA VAL A 136 -32.37 14.89 -7.01
C VAL A 136 -32.45 15.72 -8.28
N GLU A 137 -31.82 15.27 -9.36
CA GLU A 137 -31.89 15.88 -10.68
C GLU A 137 -32.01 14.80 -11.76
N PRO A 138 -32.99 14.88 -12.67
CA PRO A 138 -33.15 13.91 -13.75
C PRO A 138 -32.00 14.03 -14.77
N LEU A 139 -31.66 12.92 -15.44
CA LEU A 139 -30.64 12.92 -16.49
C LEU A 139 -31.08 13.76 -17.72
N ASP A 140 -30.30 14.78 -18.07
CA ASP A 140 -30.43 15.48 -19.36
C ASP A 140 -29.81 14.65 -20.50
N GLU A 141 -30.63 13.79 -21.09
CA GLU A 141 -30.21 12.91 -22.18
C GLU A 141 -29.77 13.66 -23.45
N ALA A 142 -30.37 14.82 -23.73
CA ALA A 142 -30.11 15.56 -24.96
C ALA A 142 -28.73 16.23 -24.89
N ALA A 143 -28.40 16.84 -23.75
CA ALA A 143 -27.08 17.38 -23.49
C ALA A 143 -26.02 16.27 -23.49
N LEU A 144 -26.27 15.16 -22.76
CA LEU A 144 -25.32 14.05 -22.68
C LEU A 144 -25.05 13.44 -24.06
N ARG A 145 -26.08 13.21 -24.90
CA ARG A 145 -25.90 12.67 -26.25
C ARG A 145 -25.00 13.58 -27.09
N ARG A 146 -25.22 14.89 -27.06
CA ARG A 146 -24.41 15.86 -27.82
C ARG A 146 -22.94 15.80 -27.39
N ASP A 147 -22.69 15.78 -26.09
CA ASP A 147 -21.33 15.84 -25.56
C ASP A 147 -20.59 14.51 -25.78
N LEU A 148 -21.29 13.37 -25.68
CA LEU A 148 -20.78 12.06 -26.10
C LEU A 148 -20.46 12.01 -27.61
N GLN A 149 -21.34 12.53 -28.47
CA GLN A 149 -21.12 12.55 -29.91
C GLN A 149 -19.85 13.34 -30.25
N ALA A 150 -19.66 14.51 -29.65
CA ALA A 150 -18.48 15.34 -29.89
C ALA A 150 -17.17 14.60 -29.55
N ARG A 151 -17.12 13.87 -28.42
CA ARG A 151 -15.96 13.07 -28.02
C ARG A 151 -15.74 11.84 -28.91
N HIS A 152 -16.82 11.22 -29.40
CA HIS A 152 -16.73 10.13 -30.38
C HIS A 152 -16.16 10.63 -31.71
N ASP A 153 -16.60 11.79 -32.19
CA ASP A 153 -16.12 12.41 -33.43
C ASP A 153 -14.61 12.75 -33.35
N GLU A 154 -14.09 13.03 -32.15
CA GLU A 154 -12.65 13.21 -31.86
C GLU A 154 -11.84 11.89 -31.82
N GLY A 155 -12.49 10.75 -32.08
CA GLY A 155 -11.85 9.44 -32.18
C GLY A 155 -11.87 8.60 -30.90
N MET A 156 -12.52 9.04 -29.83
CA MET A 156 -12.68 8.21 -28.63
C MET A 156 -13.64 7.05 -28.90
N ARG A 157 -13.27 5.84 -28.47
CA ARG A 157 -14.06 4.61 -28.69
C ARG A 157 -14.34 3.82 -27.41
N ALA A 158 -13.63 4.12 -26.33
CA ALA A 158 -13.87 3.58 -25.01
C ALA A 158 -14.43 4.66 -24.07
N VAL A 159 -15.44 4.30 -23.28
CA VAL A 159 -16.06 5.17 -22.28
C VAL A 159 -16.28 4.44 -20.96
N ALA A 160 -15.96 5.10 -19.85
CA ALA A 160 -16.26 4.71 -18.49
C ALA A 160 -17.35 5.63 -17.92
N ILE A 161 -18.47 5.08 -17.48
CA ILE A 161 -19.62 5.84 -16.95
C ILE A 161 -19.70 5.60 -15.44
N VAL A 162 -19.60 6.68 -14.66
CA VAL A 162 -19.50 6.65 -13.20
C VAL A 162 -20.36 7.76 -12.58
N PHE A 163 -21.56 7.42 -12.12
CA PHE A 163 -22.46 8.35 -11.42
C PHE A 163 -22.49 8.11 -9.92
N MET A 164 -22.73 9.18 -9.16
CA MET A 164 -22.91 9.14 -7.71
C MET A 164 -24.12 8.29 -7.32
N HIS A 165 -23.94 7.39 -6.36
CA HIS A 165 -24.92 6.45 -5.82
C HIS A 165 -25.52 5.44 -6.83
N ALA A 166 -24.89 5.26 -8.00
CA ALA A 166 -25.35 4.31 -9.00
C ALA A 166 -25.31 2.83 -8.54
N TRP A 167 -24.48 2.51 -7.53
CA TRP A 167 -24.48 1.19 -6.88
C TRP A 167 -25.82 0.85 -6.21
N ARG A 168 -26.62 1.88 -5.87
CA ARG A 168 -27.94 1.74 -5.23
C ARG A 168 -29.09 1.91 -6.23
N GLU A 169 -28.99 2.90 -7.13
CA GLU A 169 -30.00 3.21 -8.14
C GLU A 169 -29.33 3.47 -9.50
N PRO A 170 -29.25 2.44 -10.38
CA PRO A 170 -28.43 2.48 -11.59
C PRO A 170 -29.10 3.10 -12.82
N ARG A 171 -30.39 3.49 -12.76
CA ARG A 171 -31.18 3.89 -13.94
C ARG A 171 -30.52 4.95 -14.83
N HIS A 172 -29.85 5.95 -14.25
CA HIS A 172 -29.18 7.00 -15.04
C HIS A 172 -27.94 6.47 -15.76
N GLU A 173 -27.14 5.62 -15.11
CA GLU A 173 -25.99 5.00 -15.77
C GLU A 173 -26.42 4.05 -16.89
N GLN A 174 -27.48 3.28 -16.68
CA GLN A 174 -28.06 2.40 -17.71
C GLN A 174 -28.44 3.21 -18.95
N ARG A 175 -29.12 4.34 -18.74
CA ARG A 175 -29.53 5.20 -19.84
C ARG A 175 -28.35 5.87 -20.54
N ALA A 176 -27.36 6.35 -19.80
CA ALA A 176 -26.13 6.89 -20.37
C ALA A 176 -25.38 5.84 -21.22
N ALA A 177 -25.33 4.59 -20.76
CA ALA A 177 -24.71 3.49 -21.48
C ALA A 177 -25.43 3.16 -22.79
N GLU A 178 -26.77 3.18 -22.80
CA GLU A 178 -27.57 3.03 -24.02
C GLU A 178 -27.25 4.12 -25.05
N LEU A 179 -27.17 5.39 -24.61
CA LEU A 179 -26.82 6.51 -25.48
C LEU A 179 -25.41 6.35 -26.09
N ALA A 180 -24.42 5.99 -25.28
CA ALA A 180 -23.06 5.74 -25.76
C ALA A 180 -23.00 4.60 -26.79
N ARG A 181 -23.72 3.50 -26.55
CA ARG A 181 -23.83 2.38 -27.51
C ARG A 181 -24.50 2.80 -28.82
N GLN A 182 -25.55 3.63 -28.76
CA GLN A 182 -26.24 4.13 -29.95
C GLN A 182 -25.38 5.07 -30.80
N ILE A 183 -24.47 5.83 -30.18
CA ILE A 183 -23.49 6.70 -30.88
C ILE A 183 -22.42 5.85 -31.58
N GLY A 184 -22.11 4.67 -31.04
CA GLY A 184 -21.14 3.74 -31.63
C GLY A 184 -19.82 3.64 -30.86
N TYR A 185 -19.82 3.89 -29.55
CA TYR A 185 -18.69 3.52 -28.69
C TYR A 185 -18.54 1.98 -28.68
N THR A 186 -17.34 1.48 -28.98
CA THR A 186 -17.07 0.02 -29.09
C THR A 186 -16.75 -0.64 -27.75
N GLN A 187 -16.42 0.18 -26.74
CA GLN A 187 -16.24 -0.24 -25.34
C GLN A 187 -17.00 0.72 -24.43
N VAL A 188 -17.95 0.19 -23.65
CA VAL A 188 -18.74 0.94 -22.66
C VAL A 188 -18.67 0.18 -21.35
N SER A 189 -17.96 0.75 -20.37
CA SER A 189 -17.85 0.20 -19.01
C SER A 189 -18.69 1.05 -18.07
N VAL A 190 -19.61 0.41 -17.34
CA VAL A 190 -20.61 1.08 -16.51
C VAL A 190 -20.40 0.71 -15.06
N SER A 191 -20.34 1.69 -14.16
CA SER A 191 -19.77 1.47 -12.83
C SER A 191 -20.57 0.50 -11.97
N HIS A 192 -21.90 0.55 -12.01
CA HIS A 192 -22.76 -0.41 -11.29
C HIS A 192 -22.66 -1.85 -11.82
N GLU A 193 -22.20 -2.06 -13.06
CA GLU A 193 -21.99 -3.41 -13.62
C GLU A 193 -20.57 -3.92 -13.32
N VAL A 194 -19.58 -3.03 -13.38
CA VAL A 194 -18.16 -3.33 -13.20
C VAL A 194 -17.84 -3.61 -11.73
N SER A 195 -18.29 -2.74 -10.83
CA SER A 195 -18.05 -2.84 -9.39
C SER A 195 -19.29 -2.31 -8.64
N PRO A 196 -20.29 -3.18 -8.36
CA PRO A 196 -21.58 -2.80 -7.76
C PRO A 196 -21.48 -2.50 -6.25
N LEU A 197 -20.42 -1.81 -5.83
CA LEU A 197 -20.11 -1.52 -4.45
C LEU A 197 -20.06 0.00 -4.22
N ILE A 198 -20.36 0.41 -2.98
CA ILE A 198 -20.20 1.80 -2.53
C ILE A 198 -18.74 2.29 -2.69
N LYS A 199 -18.53 3.60 -2.60
CA LYS A 199 -17.29 4.38 -2.76
C LYS A 199 -17.08 4.83 -4.20
N PHE A 200 -17.39 6.10 -4.47
CA PHE A 200 -17.33 6.71 -5.79
C PHE A 200 -15.93 6.61 -6.39
N VAL A 201 -14.89 6.87 -5.59
CA VAL A 201 -13.50 6.93 -6.10
C VAL A 201 -13.00 5.54 -6.51
N SER A 202 -13.11 4.55 -5.63
CA SER A 202 -12.66 3.17 -5.92
C SER A 202 -13.49 2.52 -7.03
N ARG A 203 -14.81 2.73 -7.03
CA ARG A 203 -15.68 2.23 -8.10
C ARG A 203 -15.34 2.89 -9.44
N GLY A 204 -15.10 4.20 -9.43
CA GLY A 204 -14.74 4.96 -10.61
C GLY A 204 -13.42 4.52 -11.23
N ASP A 205 -12.35 4.43 -10.44
CA ASP A 205 -11.04 3.98 -10.94
C ASP A 205 -11.12 2.56 -11.54
N THR A 206 -11.86 1.64 -10.90
CA THR A 206 -12.05 0.27 -11.41
C THR A 206 -12.76 0.27 -12.78
N THR A 207 -13.75 1.15 -12.94
CA THR A 207 -14.53 1.28 -14.18
C THR A 207 -13.68 1.86 -15.30
N VAL A 208 -12.81 2.83 -14.98
CA VAL A 208 -11.84 3.39 -15.92
C VAL A 208 -10.81 2.33 -16.34
N VAL A 209 -10.26 1.56 -15.39
CA VAL A 209 -9.33 0.45 -15.68
C VAL A 209 -9.97 -0.57 -16.64
N ASP A 210 -11.22 -0.94 -16.40
CA ASP A 210 -11.95 -1.86 -17.27
C ASP A 210 -12.11 -1.30 -18.70
N ALA A 211 -12.50 -0.03 -18.85
CA ALA A 211 -12.64 0.62 -20.16
C ALA A 211 -11.29 0.74 -20.89
N TYR A 212 -10.23 1.05 -20.15
CA TYR A 212 -8.87 1.27 -20.66
C TYR A 212 -8.22 -0.03 -21.17
N LEU A 213 -8.41 -1.15 -20.45
CA LEU A 213 -7.71 -2.41 -20.73
C LEU A 213 -8.51 -3.40 -21.58
N SER A 214 -9.84 -3.43 -21.48
CA SER A 214 -10.67 -4.43 -22.17
C SER A 214 -10.47 -4.46 -23.70
N PRO A 215 -10.32 -3.32 -24.41
CA PRO A 215 -10.07 -3.34 -25.86
C PRO A 215 -8.76 -4.02 -26.25
N ILE A 216 -7.70 -3.84 -25.46
CA ILE A 216 -6.38 -4.45 -25.70
C ILE A 216 -6.46 -5.96 -25.52
N LEU A 217 -7.11 -6.39 -24.43
CA LEU A 217 -7.32 -7.80 -24.16
C LEU A 217 -8.12 -8.45 -25.27
N ARG A 218 -9.20 -7.78 -25.74
CA ARG A 218 -10.00 -8.29 -26.85
C ARG A 218 -9.18 -8.49 -28.12
N ARG A 219 -8.32 -7.54 -28.50
CA ARG A 219 -7.42 -7.67 -29.66
C ARG A 219 -6.44 -8.85 -29.51
N TYR A 220 -5.90 -9.05 -28.31
CA TYR A 220 -5.00 -10.17 -28.03
C TYR A 220 -5.74 -11.51 -28.08
N VAL A 221 -6.92 -11.59 -27.46
CA VAL A 221 -7.81 -12.75 -27.53
C VAL A 221 -8.15 -13.09 -28.97
N GLU A 222 -8.53 -12.10 -29.78
CA GLU A 222 -8.85 -12.28 -31.21
C GLU A 222 -7.65 -12.76 -32.01
N GLN A 223 -6.43 -12.26 -31.72
CA GLN A 223 -5.21 -12.75 -32.37
C GLN A 223 -4.96 -14.23 -32.07
N VAL A 224 -5.05 -14.64 -30.80
CA VAL A 224 -4.83 -16.03 -30.40
C VAL A 224 -5.94 -16.94 -30.92
N ALA A 225 -7.19 -16.52 -30.82
CA ALA A 225 -8.34 -17.27 -31.33
C ALA A 225 -8.30 -17.44 -32.85
N GLY A 226 -7.80 -16.45 -33.59
CA GLY A 226 -7.62 -16.54 -35.05
C GLY A 226 -6.57 -17.59 -35.47
N GLU A 227 -5.58 -17.85 -34.63
CA GLU A 227 -4.55 -18.88 -34.86
C GLU A 227 -4.97 -20.28 -34.34
N LEU A 228 -6.04 -20.34 -33.53
CA LEU A 228 -6.58 -21.55 -32.90
C LEU A 228 -8.07 -21.75 -33.21
N PRO A 229 -8.49 -21.73 -34.49
CA PRO A 229 -9.90 -21.77 -34.87
C PRO A 229 -10.57 -23.08 -34.41
N GLY A 230 -11.73 -22.95 -33.76
CA GLY A 230 -12.52 -24.10 -33.29
C GLY A 230 -11.99 -24.79 -32.03
N ILE A 231 -10.96 -24.24 -31.39
CA ILE A 231 -10.41 -24.74 -30.12
C ILE A 231 -10.95 -23.88 -28.98
N ARG A 232 -11.40 -24.52 -27.89
CA ARG A 232 -11.89 -23.80 -26.70
C ARG A 232 -10.74 -23.04 -26.03
N LEU A 233 -10.89 -21.73 -25.89
CA LEU A 233 -9.89 -20.84 -25.30
C LEU A 233 -10.39 -20.26 -23.98
N MET A 234 -9.65 -20.51 -22.89
CA MET A 234 -9.99 -20.07 -21.54
C MET A 234 -8.89 -19.18 -20.97
N PHE A 235 -9.28 -18.12 -20.28
CA PHE A 235 -8.35 -17.18 -19.64
C PHE A 235 -8.46 -17.22 -18.12
N MET A 236 -7.31 -17.17 -17.46
CA MET A 236 -7.18 -17.03 -16.02
C MET A 236 -7.61 -15.63 -15.58
N GLN A 237 -8.43 -15.54 -14.55
CA GLN A 237 -8.84 -14.30 -13.91
C GLN A 237 -7.98 -14.01 -12.67
N SER A 238 -7.90 -12.74 -12.27
CA SER A 238 -7.23 -12.30 -11.03
C SER A 238 -7.76 -13.00 -9.78
N SER A 239 -9.00 -13.47 -9.80
CA SER A 239 -9.67 -14.21 -8.71
C SER A 239 -9.19 -15.66 -8.57
N GLY A 240 -8.48 -16.18 -9.57
CA GLY A 240 -8.03 -17.58 -9.64
C GLY A 240 -8.89 -18.53 -10.46
N GLY A 241 -10.04 -18.06 -10.96
CA GLY A 241 -10.92 -18.85 -11.81
C GLY A 241 -10.58 -18.71 -13.30
N LEU A 242 -10.98 -19.68 -14.10
CA LEU A 242 -11.00 -19.59 -15.55
C LEU A 242 -12.32 -19.03 -16.08
N THR A 243 -12.25 -18.26 -17.15
CA THR A 243 -13.42 -17.80 -17.92
C THR A 243 -13.18 -17.96 -19.42
N ASP A 244 -14.26 -18.04 -20.20
CA ASP A 244 -14.18 -18.01 -21.67
C ASP A 244 -13.50 -16.72 -22.16
N ALA A 245 -12.67 -16.85 -23.21
CA ALA A 245 -11.87 -15.75 -23.75
C ALA A 245 -12.68 -14.49 -24.12
N HIS A 246 -13.91 -14.64 -24.62
CA HIS A 246 -14.75 -13.50 -25.01
C HIS A 246 -15.36 -12.76 -23.83
N ARG A 247 -15.33 -13.35 -22.63
CA ARG A 247 -15.83 -12.76 -21.38
C ARG A 247 -14.72 -12.19 -20.51
N PHE A 248 -13.47 -12.32 -20.94
CA PHE A 248 -12.31 -11.82 -20.22
C PHE A 248 -12.25 -10.28 -20.25
N ARG A 249 -12.35 -9.67 -19.07
CA ARG A 249 -12.42 -8.21 -18.90
C ARG A 249 -11.14 -7.62 -18.34
N GLY A 250 -10.92 -6.34 -18.62
CA GLY A 250 -9.75 -5.56 -18.18
C GLY A 250 -9.50 -5.66 -16.67
N LYS A 251 -10.54 -5.45 -15.86
CA LYS A 251 -10.44 -5.48 -14.40
C LYS A 251 -10.06 -6.86 -13.82
N ASP A 252 -10.38 -7.94 -14.54
CA ASP A 252 -10.20 -9.33 -14.08
C ASP A 252 -8.91 -9.96 -14.64
N ALA A 253 -8.13 -9.22 -15.42
CA ALA A 253 -6.93 -9.73 -16.09
C ALA A 253 -5.62 -9.40 -15.38
N ILE A 254 -5.65 -8.43 -14.48
CA ILE A 254 -4.48 -7.88 -13.79
C ILE A 254 -3.96 -8.93 -12.81
N LEU A 255 -2.68 -9.28 -12.89
CA LEU A 255 -2.06 -10.36 -12.09
C LEU A 255 -2.68 -11.76 -12.32
N SER A 256 -3.30 -12.00 -13.49
CA SER A 256 -3.86 -13.32 -13.83
C SER A 256 -2.81 -14.44 -13.91
N GLY A 257 -1.59 -14.16 -14.38
CA GLY A 257 -0.49 -15.14 -14.42
C GLY A 257 -0.15 -15.68 -13.02
N PRO A 258 0.24 -14.82 -12.06
CA PRO A 258 0.50 -15.21 -10.68
C PRO A 258 -0.66 -15.92 -9.99
N ALA A 259 -1.91 -15.55 -10.30
CA ALA A 259 -3.09 -16.27 -9.79
C ALA A 259 -3.07 -17.76 -10.19
N GLY A 260 -2.67 -18.08 -11.42
CA GLY A 260 -2.43 -19.47 -11.84
C GLY A 260 -1.37 -20.18 -11.01
N GLY A 261 -0.29 -19.47 -10.65
CA GLY A 261 0.76 -19.97 -9.74
C GLY A 261 0.21 -20.36 -8.38
N ILE A 262 -0.68 -19.56 -7.82
CA ILE A 262 -1.34 -19.84 -6.53
C ILE A 262 -2.27 -21.06 -6.62
N VAL A 263 -3.03 -21.22 -7.70
CA VAL A 263 -3.80 -22.45 -7.89
C VAL A 263 -2.86 -23.65 -7.93
N GLY A 264 -1.77 -23.56 -8.70
CA GLY A 264 -0.78 -24.62 -8.83
C GLY A 264 -0.13 -25.00 -7.51
N MET A 265 0.31 -24.01 -6.72
CA MET A 265 0.94 -24.25 -5.43
C MET A 265 -0.02 -24.92 -4.45
N VAL A 266 -1.28 -24.47 -4.38
CA VAL A 266 -2.27 -25.01 -3.44
C VAL A 266 -2.58 -26.45 -3.79
N ARG A 267 -2.96 -26.69 -5.05
CA ARG A 267 -3.39 -28.01 -5.53
C ARG A 267 -2.27 -29.06 -5.44
N THR A 268 -1.02 -28.68 -5.71
CA THR A 268 0.13 -29.59 -5.61
C THR A 268 0.57 -29.83 -4.17
N SER A 269 0.55 -28.80 -3.32
CA SER A 269 0.87 -28.93 -1.90
C SER A 269 -0.15 -29.77 -1.13
N GLU A 270 -1.45 -29.61 -1.41
CA GLU A 270 -2.50 -30.45 -0.82
C GLU A 270 -2.30 -31.93 -1.17
N LEU A 271 -1.94 -32.22 -2.42
CA LEU A 271 -1.61 -33.58 -2.87
C LEU A 271 -0.37 -34.15 -2.15
N ALA A 272 0.60 -33.29 -1.83
CA ALA A 272 1.79 -33.62 -1.06
C ALA A 272 1.51 -33.73 0.46
N GLY A 273 0.32 -33.38 0.93
CA GLY A 273 -0.10 -33.46 2.32
C GLY A 273 0.08 -32.17 3.13
N PHE A 274 0.45 -31.06 2.50
CA PHE A 274 0.60 -29.75 3.15
C PHE A 274 -0.67 -28.93 2.98
N LYS A 275 -1.32 -28.56 4.09
CA LYS A 275 -2.58 -27.79 4.11
C LYS A 275 -2.40 -26.32 4.52
N GLN A 276 -1.22 -25.99 5.04
CA GLN A 276 -0.82 -24.67 5.50
C GLN A 276 0.49 -24.31 4.82
N ILE A 277 0.43 -23.38 3.88
CA ILE A 277 1.56 -23.05 3.00
C ILE A 277 1.75 -21.55 2.83
N ILE A 278 3.01 -21.19 2.58
CA ILE A 278 3.39 -19.89 2.06
C ILE A 278 3.87 -20.10 0.62
N GLY A 279 3.26 -19.40 -0.32
CA GLY A 279 3.71 -19.34 -1.71
C GLY A 279 4.89 -18.42 -1.88
N PHE A 280 5.91 -18.88 -2.61
CA PHE A 280 7.10 -18.13 -2.98
C PHE A 280 7.42 -18.34 -4.45
N ASP A 281 6.90 -17.45 -5.31
CA ASP A 281 7.20 -17.40 -6.74
C ASP A 281 8.31 -16.39 -6.98
N MET A 282 9.51 -16.83 -7.36
CA MET A 282 10.57 -15.90 -7.71
C MET A 282 10.94 -16.04 -9.19
N GLY A 283 10.67 -14.96 -9.93
CA GLY A 283 11.01 -14.81 -11.34
C GLY A 283 12.28 -14.00 -11.58
N GLY A 284 12.43 -13.51 -12.81
CA GLY A 284 13.53 -12.64 -13.20
C GLY A 284 13.37 -11.19 -12.77
N THR A 285 12.15 -10.71 -12.51
CA THR A 285 11.90 -9.28 -12.25
C THR A 285 11.38 -9.03 -10.84
N SER A 286 10.55 -9.94 -10.33
CA SER A 286 9.87 -9.81 -9.06
C SER A 286 9.76 -11.15 -8.34
N THR A 287 9.35 -11.08 -7.08
CA THR A 287 8.85 -12.22 -6.30
C THR A 287 7.40 -11.97 -5.93
N ASP A 288 6.53 -12.95 -6.18
CA ASP A 288 5.14 -12.96 -5.75
C ASP A 288 4.98 -13.91 -4.56
N VAL A 289 4.42 -13.40 -3.47
CA VAL A 289 4.18 -14.17 -2.23
C VAL A 289 2.70 -14.23 -1.90
N SER A 290 2.28 -15.37 -1.34
CA SER A 290 0.87 -15.63 -1.00
C SER A 290 0.75 -16.58 0.20
N HIS A 291 -0.42 -16.59 0.84
CA HIS A 291 -0.71 -17.41 2.01
C HIS A 291 -1.94 -18.29 1.74
N TYR A 292 -1.90 -19.54 2.21
CA TYR A 292 -3.03 -20.45 2.14
C TYR A 292 -3.10 -21.32 3.39
N ALA A 293 -4.29 -21.37 4.00
CA ALA A 293 -4.59 -22.20 5.17
C ALA A 293 -6.00 -22.80 5.07
N GLY A 294 -6.25 -23.57 4.01
CA GLY A 294 -7.51 -24.28 3.77
C GLY A 294 -8.52 -23.55 2.87
N GLU A 295 -8.31 -22.26 2.59
CA GLU A 295 -9.09 -21.49 1.63
C GLU A 295 -8.23 -20.45 0.89
N PHE A 296 -8.65 -20.08 -0.33
CA PHE A 296 -7.97 -19.05 -1.12
C PHE A 296 -8.26 -17.67 -0.53
N GLU A 297 -7.21 -16.96 -0.11
CA GLU A 297 -7.34 -15.58 0.33
C GLU A 297 -7.50 -14.62 -0.86
N ARG A 298 -8.42 -13.66 -0.70
CA ARG A 298 -8.70 -12.64 -1.71
C ARG A 298 -8.68 -11.24 -1.12
N GLU A 299 -8.14 -10.29 -1.88
CA GLU A 299 -8.22 -8.87 -1.61
C GLU A 299 -9.24 -8.23 -2.54
N PHE A 300 -10.05 -7.32 -1.99
CA PHE A 300 -11.12 -6.63 -2.72
C PHE A 300 -10.77 -5.19 -3.06
N GLU A 301 -9.83 -4.57 -2.37
CA GLU A 301 -9.29 -3.25 -2.68
C GLU A 301 -7.77 -3.37 -2.82
N THR A 302 -7.24 -3.06 -4.00
CA THR A 302 -5.80 -3.12 -4.27
C THR A 302 -5.32 -1.91 -5.08
N ARG A 303 -4.01 -1.72 -5.17
CA ARG A 303 -3.39 -0.67 -5.97
C ARG A 303 -2.28 -1.27 -6.83
N VAL A 304 -2.47 -1.20 -8.15
CA VAL A 304 -1.50 -1.70 -9.15
C VAL A 304 -1.09 -0.53 -10.05
N ALA A 305 0.22 -0.35 -10.26
CA ALA A 305 0.77 0.76 -11.06
C ALA A 305 0.26 2.16 -10.62
N GLY A 306 0.05 2.34 -9.32
CA GLY A 306 -0.51 3.57 -8.74
C GLY A 306 -2.02 3.75 -8.92
N VAL A 307 -2.70 2.86 -9.67
CA VAL A 307 -4.15 2.91 -9.92
C VAL A 307 -4.88 2.07 -8.88
N ARG A 308 -5.92 2.63 -8.26
CA ARG A 308 -6.73 1.93 -7.26
C ARG A 308 -7.78 1.09 -7.97
N MET A 309 -8.09 -0.08 -7.42
CA MET A 309 -9.12 -0.92 -8.00
C MET A 309 -9.83 -1.73 -6.93
N ARG A 310 -11.10 -2.00 -7.20
CA ARG A 310 -12.00 -2.75 -6.35
C ARG A 310 -12.58 -3.95 -7.11
N ALA A 311 -11.80 -5.02 -7.20
CA ALA A 311 -12.14 -6.28 -7.84
C ALA A 311 -11.60 -7.43 -6.99
N PRO A 312 -12.27 -8.59 -6.96
CA PRO A 312 -11.78 -9.77 -6.25
C PRO A 312 -10.50 -10.27 -6.91
N MET A 313 -9.39 -10.14 -6.21
CA MET A 313 -8.09 -10.67 -6.65
C MET A 313 -7.58 -11.64 -5.61
N MET A 314 -6.86 -12.65 -6.05
CA MET A 314 -6.04 -13.43 -5.13
C MET A 314 -5.15 -12.50 -4.32
N SER A 315 -4.97 -12.79 -3.04
CA SER A 315 -4.11 -12.01 -2.14
C SER A 315 -2.65 -12.27 -2.50
N ILE A 316 -2.13 -11.52 -3.48
CA ILE A 316 -0.75 -11.61 -3.97
C ILE A 316 -0.01 -10.36 -3.53
N HIS A 317 1.10 -10.55 -2.83
CA HIS A 317 2.01 -9.45 -2.54
C HIS A 317 3.26 -9.59 -3.41
N THR A 318 3.47 -8.61 -4.27
CA THR A 318 4.63 -8.57 -5.18
C THR A 318 5.72 -7.69 -4.60
N VAL A 319 6.96 -8.18 -4.60
CA VAL A 319 8.15 -7.42 -4.24
C VAL A 319 9.10 -7.34 -5.43
N ALA A 320 9.71 -6.16 -5.60
CA ALA A 320 10.71 -5.89 -6.63
C ALA A 320 12.08 -6.53 -6.31
N ALA A 321 12.06 -7.79 -5.91
CA ALA A 321 13.22 -8.63 -5.64
C ALA A 321 13.10 -9.88 -6.52
N GLY A 322 13.73 -9.88 -7.68
CA GLY A 322 13.82 -11.02 -8.59
C GLY A 322 15.27 -11.28 -9.00
N GLY A 323 15.50 -12.29 -9.84
CA GLY A 323 16.86 -12.59 -10.32
C GLY A 323 17.57 -11.43 -11.04
N GLY A 324 16.82 -10.49 -11.61
CA GLY A 324 17.30 -9.33 -12.33
C GLY A 324 17.30 -8.04 -11.52
N SER A 325 16.95 -8.05 -10.23
CA SER A 325 17.01 -6.84 -9.39
C SER A 325 18.44 -6.31 -9.31
N ILE A 326 18.61 -5.02 -9.59
CA ILE A 326 19.92 -4.36 -9.74
C ILE A 326 20.57 -4.13 -8.37
N LEU A 327 21.90 -4.27 -8.31
CA LEU A 327 22.69 -4.08 -7.09
C LEU A 327 23.27 -2.65 -7.04
N HIS A 328 22.99 -1.93 -5.96
CA HIS A 328 23.43 -0.54 -5.75
C HIS A 328 24.32 -0.42 -4.51
N PHE A 329 25.28 0.50 -4.59
CA PHE A 329 26.05 1.01 -3.47
C PHE A 329 26.03 2.54 -3.57
N ASP A 330 25.87 3.27 -2.45
CA ASP A 330 25.71 4.73 -2.42
C ASP A 330 26.82 5.47 -1.65
N GLY A 331 27.86 4.74 -1.22
CA GLY A 331 28.95 5.27 -0.39
C GLY A 331 28.87 4.88 1.07
N ALA A 332 27.68 4.51 1.58
CA ALA A 332 27.51 4.04 2.96
C ALA A 332 26.75 2.72 3.08
N ARG A 333 25.76 2.46 2.22
CA ARG A 333 24.85 1.30 2.30
C ARG A 333 24.75 0.55 0.97
N LEU A 334 24.44 -0.74 1.06
CA LEU A 334 24.13 -1.61 -0.07
C LEU A 334 22.61 -1.68 -0.24
N ARG A 335 22.11 -1.67 -1.49
CA ARG A 335 20.68 -1.78 -1.81
C ARG A 335 20.45 -2.76 -2.97
N VAL A 336 19.30 -3.42 -2.99
CA VAL A 336 18.87 -4.32 -4.07
C VAL A 336 17.52 -3.86 -4.61
N GLY A 337 17.44 -3.59 -5.92
CA GLY A 337 16.24 -3.06 -6.56
C GLY A 337 15.92 -1.61 -6.15
N PRO A 338 14.69 -1.11 -6.44
CA PRO A 338 13.56 -1.83 -7.05
C PRO A 338 13.73 -2.06 -8.57
N ASP A 339 14.70 -1.40 -9.19
CA ASP A 339 14.95 -1.50 -10.62
C ASP A 339 15.37 -2.92 -11.02
N SER A 340 14.98 -3.34 -12.23
CA SER A 340 15.30 -4.66 -12.77
C SER A 340 15.99 -4.56 -14.13
N ALA A 341 17.00 -5.41 -14.34
CA ALA A 341 17.66 -5.56 -15.62
C ALA A 341 16.81 -6.31 -16.66
N GLY A 342 15.71 -6.96 -16.26
CA GLY A 342 14.81 -7.71 -17.14
C GLY A 342 15.47 -8.85 -17.92
N ALA A 343 14.97 -9.13 -19.12
CA ALA A 343 15.59 -10.06 -20.07
C ALA A 343 16.58 -9.38 -21.04
N ASN A 344 16.44 -8.06 -21.19
CA ASN A 344 17.19 -7.25 -22.14
C ASN A 344 17.39 -5.82 -21.56
N PRO A 345 18.63 -5.39 -21.26
CA PRO A 345 19.88 -6.13 -21.48
C PRO A 345 20.06 -7.35 -20.56
N GLY A 346 19.29 -7.46 -19.47
CA GLY A 346 19.42 -8.53 -18.48
C GLY A 346 20.61 -8.35 -17.55
N PRO A 347 20.81 -9.25 -16.57
CA PRO A 347 22.00 -9.28 -15.71
C PRO A 347 23.31 -9.25 -16.50
N ALA A 348 24.40 -8.83 -15.86
CA ALA A 348 25.72 -8.74 -16.51
C ALA A 348 26.13 -10.07 -17.18
N CYS A 349 25.81 -11.19 -16.54
CA CYS A 349 26.06 -12.54 -17.07
C CYS A 349 25.24 -12.94 -18.31
N TYR A 350 24.26 -12.14 -18.78
CA TYR A 350 23.43 -12.46 -19.95
C TYR A 350 24.10 -12.14 -21.30
N ARG A 351 25.32 -11.58 -21.30
CA ARG A 351 26.10 -11.23 -22.50
C ARG A 351 25.50 -10.11 -23.37
N ARG A 352 24.76 -9.18 -22.77
CA ARG A 352 24.19 -8.01 -23.47
C ARG A 352 24.52 -6.66 -22.83
N GLY A 353 25.53 -6.61 -21.96
CA GLY A 353 26.04 -5.36 -21.38
C GLY A 353 25.17 -4.75 -20.28
N GLY A 354 24.40 -5.57 -19.56
CA GLY A 354 23.58 -5.08 -18.44
C GLY A 354 24.33 -4.98 -17.10
N PRO A 355 23.67 -4.43 -16.06
CA PRO A 355 24.27 -4.17 -14.75
C PRO A 355 24.38 -5.43 -13.88
N LEU A 356 25.11 -5.34 -12.76
CA LEU A 356 25.09 -6.38 -11.73
C LEU A 356 23.68 -6.53 -11.14
N ALA A 357 23.22 -7.78 -11.05
CA ALA A 357 21.94 -8.16 -10.48
C ALA A 357 22.05 -9.38 -9.55
N VAL A 358 20.95 -9.75 -8.89
CA VAL A 358 20.87 -10.93 -7.98
C VAL A 358 21.35 -12.23 -8.64
N THR A 359 21.06 -12.43 -9.93
CA THR A 359 21.55 -13.60 -10.69
C THR A 359 23.08 -13.61 -10.78
N ASP A 360 23.71 -12.44 -10.91
CA ASP A 360 25.17 -12.33 -10.92
C ASP A 360 25.78 -12.72 -9.56
N CYS A 361 25.10 -12.44 -8.43
CA CYS A 361 25.50 -12.96 -7.13
C CYS A 361 25.53 -14.50 -7.15
N ASN A 362 24.44 -15.13 -7.60
CA ASN A 362 24.33 -16.59 -7.63
C ASN A 362 25.35 -17.24 -8.57
N VAL A 363 25.67 -16.60 -9.70
CA VAL A 363 26.73 -17.05 -10.62
C VAL A 363 28.11 -16.90 -9.99
N LEU A 364 28.43 -15.75 -9.37
CA LEU A 364 29.73 -15.52 -8.73
C LEU A 364 29.96 -16.51 -7.58
N LEU A 365 28.95 -16.68 -6.72
CA LEU A 365 29.00 -17.58 -5.55
C LEU A 365 28.93 -19.07 -5.93
N GLY A 366 28.76 -19.41 -7.22
CA GLY A 366 28.68 -20.80 -7.68
C GLY A 366 27.40 -21.53 -7.28
N LYS A 367 26.35 -20.80 -6.89
CA LYS A 367 25.00 -21.34 -6.67
C LYS A 367 24.33 -21.71 -8.01
N ILE A 368 24.60 -20.93 -9.06
CA ILE A 368 24.28 -21.28 -10.46
C ILE A 368 25.56 -21.72 -11.17
N GLN A 369 25.49 -22.84 -11.88
CA GLN A 369 26.58 -23.36 -12.70
C GLN A 369 26.24 -23.16 -14.19
N PRO A 370 26.96 -22.32 -14.95
CA PRO A 370 26.63 -22.01 -16.35
C PRO A 370 26.49 -23.23 -17.27
N ASP A 371 27.29 -24.29 -17.04
CA ASP A 371 27.25 -25.54 -17.82
C ASP A 371 25.92 -26.32 -17.64
N PHE A 372 25.18 -26.05 -16.56
CA PHE A 372 23.93 -26.72 -16.19
C PHE A 372 22.73 -25.78 -16.26
N PHE A 373 22.89 -24.65 -16.97
CA PHE A 373 21.84 -23.67 -17.22
C PHE A 373 21.49 -23.64 -18.72
N PRO A 374 20.24 -23.34 -19.12
CA PRO A 374 19.88 -23.25 -20.54
C PRO A 374 20.80 -22.33 -21.35
N GLN A 375 21.29 -22.83 -22.49
CA GLN A 375 22.16 -22.10 -23.41
C GLN A 375 21.32 -21.26 -24.38
N VAL A 376 20.69 -20.20 -23.86
CA VAL A 376 19.78 -19.32 -24.63
C VAL A 376 20.28 -17.88 -24.72
N PHE A 377 21.56 -17.64 -24.37
CA PHE A 377 22.15 -16.30 -24.31
C PHE A 377 23.03 -15.98 -25.51
N GLY A 378 23.48 -14.73 -25.59
CA GLY A 378 24.30 -14.22 -26.69
C GLY A 378 23.50 -13.93 -27.97
N PRO A 379 24.15 -13.39 -29.01
CA PRO A 379 23.47 -12.88 -30.20
C PRO A 379 22.69 -13.91 -31.03
N ARG A 380 23.01 -15.20 -30.89
CA ARG A 380 22.32 -16.31 -31.60
C ARG A 380 21.44 -17.16 -30.68
N ALA A 381 21.26 -16.77 -29.42
CA ALA A 381 20.51 -17.51 -28.41
C ALA A 381 20.95 -18.97 -28.22
N ASP A 382 22.27 -19.20 -28.21
CA ASP A 382 22.90 -20.53 -28.17
C ASP A 382 24.09 -20.63 -27.18
N GLN A 383 24.29 -19.64 -26.30
CA GLN A 383 25.45 -19.56 -25.40
C GLN A 383 25.06 -19.70 -23.91
N PRO A 384 25.97 -20.17 -23.04
CA PRO A 384 25.78 -20.19 -21.59
C PRO A 384 25.97 -18.79 -20.97
N LEU A 385 25.63 -18.67 -19.68
CA LEU A 385 25.88 -17.48 -18.86
C LEU A 385 27.37 -17.09 -18.84
N ASP A 386 27.67 -15.80 -18.71
CA ASP A 386 29.02 -15.25 -18.61
C ASP A 386 29.43 -15.01 -17.16
N ARG A 387 30.23 -15.92 -16.62
CA ARG A 387 30.75 -15.80 -15.24
C ARG A 387 31.78 -14.67 -15.10
N ASP A 388 32.60 -14.46 -16.12
CA ASP A 388 33.70 -13.50 -16.06
C ASP A 388 33.16 -12.06 -16.01
N ALA A 389 32.06 -11.80 -16.72
CA ALA A 389 31.35 -10.51 -16.65
C ALA A 389 30.88 -10.17 -15.22
N ALA A 390 30.28 -11.15 -14.52
CA ALA A 390 29.84 -10.97 -13.13
C ALA A 390 31.03 -10.72 -12.19
N GLU A 391 32.10 -11.51 -12.30
CA GLU A 391 33.28 -11.38 -11.45
C GLU A 391 33.98 -10.03 -11.60
N GLN A 392 34.11 -9.53 -12.84
CA GLN A 392 34.67 -8.21 -13.11
C GLN A 392 33.85 -7.10 -12.45
N GLY A 393 32.52 -7.18 -12.54
CA GLY A 393 31.61 -6.23 -11.90
C GLY A 393 31.79 -6.18 -10.38
N PHE A 394 31.81 -7.34 -9.71
CA PHE A 394 31.95 -7.37 -8.24
C PHE A 394 33.33 -6.93 -7.76
N ARG A 395 34.41 -7.22 -8.52
CA ARG A 395 35.75 -6.69 -8.21
C ARG A 395 35.77 -5.16 -8.25
N ALA A 396 35.11 -4.57 -9.25
CA ALA A 396 35.02 -3.11 -9.36
C ALA A 396 34.22 -2.51 -8.18
N MET A 397 33.10 -3.12 -7.81
CA MET A 397 32.28 -2.64 -6.69
C MET A 397 32.99 -2.79 -5.34
N ALA A 398 33.67 -3.91 -5.09
CA ALA A 398 34.46 -4.14 -3.87
C ALA A 398 35.57 -3.09 -3.70
N ALA A 399 36.30 -2.76 -4.79
CA ALA A 399 37.30 -1.71 -4.78
C ALA A 399 36.69 -0.33 -4.41
N ARG A 400 35.47 -0.07 -4.89
CA ARG A 400 34.73 1.16 -4.58
C ARG A 400 34.31 1.23 -3.11
N VAL A 401 33.75 0.15 -2.56
CA VAL A 401 33.39 0.05 -1.13
C VAL A 401 34.60 0.30 -0.23
N LYS A 402 35.76 -0.28 -0.56
CA LYS A 402 37.01 -0.06 0.18
C LYS A 402 37.47 1.40 0.14
N ALA A 403 37.38 2.03 -1.03
CA ALA A 403 37.76 3.43 -1.19
C ALA A 403 36.85 4.38 -0.41
N GLU A 404 35.53 4.12 -0.39
CA GLU A 404 34.53 5.04 0.19
C GLU A 404 34.31 4.79 1.70
N THR A 405 34.46 3.56 2.20
CA THR A 405 34.16 3.20 3.61
C THR A 405 35.38 2.77 4.42
N GLY A 406 36.53 2.54 3.77
CA GLY A 406 37.71 1.94 4.39
C GLY A 406 37.59 0.45 4.72
N ARG A 407 36.45 -0.21 4.44
CA ARG A 407 36.23 -1.63 4.70
C ARG A 407 36.72 -2.50 3.55
N ASP A 408 37.52 -3.50 3.88
CA ASP A 408 37.99 -4.50 2.90
C ASP A 408 36.96 -5.64 2.81
N MET A 409 36.20 -5.68 1.73
CA MET A 409 35.23 -6.76 1.44
C MET A 409 35.66 -7.49 0.17
N THR A 410 35.65 -8.82 0.19
CA THR A 410 35.88 -9.60 -1.03
C THR A 410 34.64 -9.57 -1.95
N PRO A 411 34.81 -9.82 -3.27
CA PRO A 411 33.68 -9.96 -4.19
C PRO A 411 32.60 -10.94 -3.69
N GLU A 412 32.99 -12.05 -3.07
CA GLU A 412 32.08 -13.06 -2.53
C GLU A 412 31.33 -12.57 -1.30
N GLN A 413 32.00 -11.88 -0.37
CA GLN A 413 31.35 -11.28 0.79
C GLN A 413 30.32 -10.23 0.37
N LEU A 414 30.66 -9.44 -0.66
CA LEU A 414 29.77 -8.43 -1.20
C LEU A 414 28.54 -9.07 -1.87
N ALA A 415 28.75 -10.10 -2.70
CA ALA A 415 27.66 -10.85 -3.33
C ALA A 415 26.76 -11.57 -2.30
N GLU A 416 27.34 -12.20 -1.28
CA GLU A 416 26.59 -12.83 -0.17
C GLU A 416 25.78 -11.78 0.60
N GLY A 417 26.35 -10.60 0.89
CA GLY A 417 25.64 -9.49 1.53
C GLY A 417 24.45 -8.96 0.73
N PHE A 418 24.57 -8.86 -0.60
CA PHE A 418 23.43 -8.53 -1.45
C PHE A 418 22.35 -9.61 -1.44
N LEU A 419 22.73 -10.90 -1.39
CA LEU A 419 21.75 -11.98 -1.21
C LEU A 419 21.05 -11.91 0.14
N GLU A 420 21.75 -11.56 1.22
CA GLU A 420 21.14 -11.35 2.54
C GLU A 420 20.10 -10.23 2.53
N ILE A 421 20.39 -9.11 1.83
CA ILE A 421 19.44 -8.01 1.65
C ILE A 421 18.23 -8.47 0.84
N ALA A 422 18.45 -9.15 -0.29
CA ALA A 422 17.37 -9.66 -1.13
C ALA A 422 16.48 -10.65 -0.38
N VAL A 423 17.08 -11.60 0.37
CA VAL A 423 16.38 -12.56 1.24
C VAL A 423 15.62 -11.84 2.35
N GLY A 424 16.21 -10.81 2.96
CA GLY A 424 15.54 -9.96 3.95
C GLY A 424 14.28 -9.30 3.40
N ASN A 425 14.37 -8.69 2.21
CA ASN A 425 13.24 -8.06 1.52
C ASN A 425 12.12 -9.07 1.19
N MET A 426 12.49 -10.26 0.70
CA MET A 426 11.53 -11.35 0.42
C MET A 426 10.87 -11.91 1.69
N ALA A 427 11.64 -12.11 2.76
CA ALA A 427 11.12 -12.56 4.04
C ALA A 427 10.18 -11.52 4.67
N GLU A 428 10.47 -10.23 4.52
CA GLU A 428 9.58 -9.16 4.98
C GLU A 428 8.25 -9.15 4.22
N ALA A 429 8.29 -9.38 2.91
CA ALA A 429 7.08 -9.58 2.10
C ALA A 429 6.19 -10.69 2.65
N ILE A 430 6.80 -11.84 2.98
CA ILE A 430 6.09 -13.01 3.52
C ILE A 430 5.52 -12.70 4.91
N LYS A 431 6.28 -12.01 5.78
CA LYS A 431 5.76 -11.59 7.09
C LYS A 431 4.56 -10.66 6.95
N ARG A 432 4.58 -9.77 5.95
CA ARG A 432 3.49 -8.84 5.65
C ARG A 432 2.16 -9.54 5.38
N ILE A 433 2.19 -10.63 4.61
CA ILE A 433 0.99 -11.39 4.25
C ILE A 433 0.56 -12.42 5.29
N SER A 434 1.38 -12.70 6.31
CA SER A 434 1.13 -13.79 7.28
C SER A 434 1.04 -13.30 8.73
N VAL A 435 2.17 -12.89 9.33
CA VAL A 435 2.29 -12.49 10.73
C VAL A 435 1.48 -11.23 11.03
N GLN A 436 1.36 -10.30 10.08
CA GLN A 436 0.51 -9.11 10.24
C GLN A 436 -0.99 -9.44 10.27
N ARG A 437 -1.38 -10.61 9.73
CA ARG A 437 -2.74 -11.16 9.77
C ARG A 437 -2.97 -12.12 10.95
N GLY A 438 -1.94 -12.38 11.76
CA GLY A 438 -2.03 -13.18 12.99
C GLY A 438 -1.66 -14.66 12.82
N HIS A 439 -1.02 -15.05 11.70
CA HIS A 439 -0.57 -16.43 11.48
C HIS A 439 0.85 -16.66 12.02
N ASP A 440 1.06 -17.79 12.70
CA ASP A 440 2.39 -18.33 12.99
C ASP A 440 2.81 -19.23 11.81
N VAL A 441 3.77 -18.78 11.02
CA VAL A 441 4.22 -19.49 9.80
C VAL A 441 5.30 -20.52 10.06
N THR A 442 5.80 -20.66 11.29
CA THR A 442 6.95 -21.55 11.58
C THR A 442 6.63 -23.03 11.32
N GLU A 443 5.36 -23.41 11.44
CA GLU A 443 4.85 -24.76 11.16
C GLU A 443 4.40 -24.96 9.70
N TYR A 444 4.44 -23.91 8.88
CA TYR A 444 3.95 -23.95 7.50
C TYR A 444 5.03 -24.50 6.57
N ALA A 445 4.61 -25.01 5.40
CA ALA A 445 5.55 -25.36 4.33
C ALA A 445 5.73 -24.17 3.36
N LEU A 446 6.98 -23.81 3.07
CA LEU A 446 7.29 -22.82 2.03
C LEU A 446 7.20 -23.52 0.66
N THR A 447 6.15 -23.24 -0.10
CA THR A 447 5.97 -23.78 -1.45
C THR A 447 6.65 -22.88 -2.46
N VAL A 448 7.68 -23.40 -3.10
CA VAL A 448 8.59 -22.63 -3.95
C VAL A 448 8.34 -22.93 -5.41
N PHE A 449 8.25 -21.87 -6.19
CA PHE A 449 8.08 -21.92 -7.64
C PHE A 449 8.70 -20.69 -8.33
N GLY A 450 8.61 -20.65 -9.65
CA GLY A 450 9.35 -19.68 -10.46
C GLY A 450 10.80 -20.12 -10.71
N GLY A 451 11.39 -19.61 -11.79
CA GLY A 451 12.71 -20.08 -12.26
C GLY A 451 13.87 -19.78 -11.30
N ALA A 452 13.71 -18.81 -10.39
CA ALA A 452 14.71 -18.41 -9.41
C ALA A 452 14.36 -18.80 -7.96
N GLY A 453 13.15 -19.30 -7.69
CA GLY A 453 12.69 -19.59 -6.32
C GLY A 453 13.57 -20.61 -5.60
N GLY A 454 13.89 -21.73 -6.26
CA GLY A 454 14.73 -22.79 -5.70
C GLY A 454 16.14 -22.34 -5.29
N GLN A 455 16.61 -21.20 -5.81
CA GLN A 455 17.95 -20.68 -5.54
C GLN A 455 18.07 -20.02 -4.16
N HIS A 456 16.94 -19.54 -3.60
CA HIS A 456 16.89 -18.76 -2.36
C HIS A 456 16.00 -19.40 -1.28
N ALA A 457 15.27 -20.46 -1.63
CA ALA A 457 14.27 -21.12 -0.79
C ALA A 457 14.72 -21.41 0.65
N CYS A 458 15.85 -22.09 0.83
CA CYS A 458 16.36 -22.44 2.16
C CYS A 458 16.72 -21.19 2.99
N LEU A 459 17.32 -20.17 2.37
CA LEU A 459 17.69 -18.93 3.05
C LEU A 459 16.45 -18.12 3.49
N VAL A 460 15.43 -18.05 2.63
CA VAL A 460 14.14 -17.41 2.95
C VAL A 460 13.43 -18.17 4.06
N ALA A 461 13.39 -19.50 4.00
CA ALA A 461 12.81 -20.34 5.05
C ALA A 461 13.54 -20.15 6.39
N ASP A 462 14.89 -20.12 6.38
CA ASP A 462 15.68 -19.87 7.58
C ASP A 462 15.41 -18.47 8.18
N ALA A 463 15.27 -17.44 7.34
CA ALA A 463 14.94 -16.07 7.75
C ALA A 463 13.54 -15.95 8.38
N LEU A 464 12.61 -16.82 7.98
CA LEU A 464 11.25 -16.92 8.52
C LEU A 464 11.13 -17.90 9.69
N GLY A 465 12.17 -18.72 9.93
CA GLY A 465 12.14 -19.80 10.90
C GLY A 465 11.25 -20.98 10.53
N MET A 466 10.97 -21.14 9.24
CA MET A 466 10.28 -22.29 8.68
C MET A 466 11.24 -23.47 8.56
N THR A 467 10.75 -24.69 8.77
CA THR A 467 11.59 -25.90 8.77
C THR A 467 11.37 -26.80 7.56
N THR A 468 10.37 -26.48 6.73
CA THR A 468 9.94 -27.28 5.58
C THR A 468 9.81 -26.40 4.33
N VAL A 469 10.43 -26.85 3.24
CA VAL A 469 10.26 -26.26 1.90
C VAL A 469 9.77 -27.36 0.95
N PHE A 470 8.81 -27.04 0.11
CA PHE A 470 8.23 -27.92 -0.89
C PHE A 470 8.44 -27.35 -2.29
N ALA A 471 8.90 -28.18 -3.22
CA ALA A 471 9.04 -27.83 -4.64
C ALA A 471 8.50 -28.95 -5.53
N HIS A 472 7.51 -28.59 -6.35
CA HIS A 472 6.92 -29.46 -7.36
C HIS A 472 7.89 -29.66 -8.55
N PRO A 473 7.90 -30.81 -9.27
CA PRO A 473 8.76 -31.03 -10.45
C PRO A 473 8.56 -30.01 -11.56
N LEU A 474 7.38 -29.41 -11.62
CA LEU A 474 7.03 -28.33 -12.54
C LEU A 474 7.12 -26.93 -11.91
N ALA A 475 7.82 -26.77 -10.78
CA ALA A 475 7.93 -25.48 -10.07
C ALA A 475 8.36 -24.32 -10.97
N GLY A 476 9.31 -24.52 -11.89
CA GLY A 476 9.74 -23.49 -12.85
C GLY A 476 8.71 -23.10 -13.93
N VAL A 477 7.58 -23.80 -14.01
CA VAL A 477 6.42 -23.54 -14.91
C VAL A 477 5.08 -23.72 -14.17
N LEU A 478 5.08 -23.55 -12.84
CA LEU A 478 3.95 -23.96 -12.00
C LEU A 478 2.70 -23.13 -12.27
N SER A 479 2.87 -21.87 -12.65
CA SER A 479 1.77 -20.98 -13.03
C SER A 479 0.98 -21.52 -14.21
N ALA A 480 1.65 -21.99 -15.26
CA ALA A 480 1.01 -22.66 -16.39
C ALA A 480 0.34 -23.98 -15.96
N TYR A 481 0.98 -24.78 -15.10
CA TYR A 481 0.38 -26.00 -14.57
C TYR A 481 -0.89 -25.73 -13.75
N GLY A 482 -0.86 -24.71 -12.88
CA GLY A 482 -1.98 -24.30 -12.04
C GLY A 482 -3.16 -23.77 -12.86
N MET A 483 -2.92 -23.11 -13.99
CA MET A 483 -3.98 -22.78 -14.95
C MET A 483 -4.68 -24.03 -15.49
N GLY A 484 -3.93 -25.12 -15.69
CA GLY A 484 -4.49 -26.43 -16.04
C GLY A 484 -5.46 -26.96 -15.01
N LEU A 485 -5.10 -26.80 -13.73
CA LEU A 485 -5.82 -27.30 -12.55
C LEU A 485 -6.97 -26.39 -12.09
N ALA A 486 -7.02 -25.16 -12.58
CA ALA A 486 -8.00 -24.18 -12.14
C ALA A 486 -9.43 -24.55 -12.52
N ASP A 487 -10.35 -24.24 -11.60
CA ASP A 487 -11.78 -24.31 -11.81
C ASP A 487 -12.24 -23.13 -12.66
N GLN A 488 -13.36 -23.29 -13.36
CA GLN A 488 -14.11 -22.15 -13.87
C GLN A 488 -14.94 -21.58 -12.72
N THR A 489 -14.90 -20.26 -12.56
CA THR A 489 -15.56 -19.58 -11.44
C THR A 489 -16.44 -18.45 -11.94
N GLU A 490 -17.64 -18.34 -11.39
CA GLU A 490 -18.50 -17.18 -11.58
C GLU A 490 -18.92 -16.64 -10.21
N MET A 491 -18.57 -15.37 -9.94
CA MET A 491 -18.91 -14.69 -8.69
C MET A 491 -19.94 -13.60 -8.92
N ARG A 492 -20.89 -13.48 -7.99
CA ARG A 492 -21.92 -12.45 -7.96
C ARG A 492 -21.98 -11.85 -6.57
N GLN A 493 -22.16 -10.54 -6.49
CA GLN A 493 -22.24 -9.82 -5.21
C GLN A 493 -23.23 -8.67 -5.28
N LYS A 494 -23.79 -8.31 -4.12
CA LYS A 494 -24.73 -7.20 -3.98
C LYS A 494 -24.59 -6.55 -2.60
N THR A 495 -24.44 -5.23 -2.56
CA THR A 495 -24.47 -4.47 -1.31
C THR A 495 -25.90 -4.42 -0.73
N VAL A 496 -26.01 -4.61 0.57
CA VAL A 496 -27.27 -4.64 1.34
C VAL A 496 -27.32 -3.51 2.37
N GLU A 497 -26.27 -3.39 3.19
CA GLU A 497 -26.12 -2.42 4.29
C GLU A 497 -27.34 -2.35 5.25
N LYS A 498 -27.74 -3.49 5.83
CA LYS A 498 -28.87 -3.59 6.77
C LYS A 498 -28.56 -4.41 8.01
N VAL A 499 -29.25 -4.13 9.12
CA VAL A 499 -29.07 -4.89 10.39
C VAL A 499 -29.51 -6.34 10.21
N LEU A 500 -28.65 -7.27 10.66
CA LEU A 500 -28.91 -8.70 10.66
C LEU A 500 -29.99 -9.05 11.70
N ASP A 501 -31.18 -9.38 11.21
CA ASP A 501 -32.27 -9.99 11.98
C ASP A 501 -32.87 -11.19 11.22
N GLY A 502 -33.82 -11.89 11.85
CA GLY A 502 -34.44 -13.09 11.25
C GLY A 502 -35.26 -12.80 9.98
N ALA A 503 -35.87 -11.62 9.86
CA ALA A 503 -36.67 -11.25 8.70
C ALA A 503 -35.77 -10.91 7.50
N LEU A 504 -34.71 -10.13 7.72
CA LEU A 504 -33.70 -9.86 6.72
C LEU A 504 -33.04 -11.15 6.26
N PHE A 505 -32.64 -12.03 7.19
CA PHE A 505 -31.97 -13.29 6.84
C PHE A 505 -32.82 -14.16 5.90
N ALA A 506 -34.13 -14.23 6.12
CA ALA A 506 -35.05 -14.94 5.22
C ALA A 506 -35.14 -14.28 3.83
N ALA A 507 -35.22 -12.94 3.76
CA ALA A 507 -35.22 -12.21 2.51
C ALA A 507 -33.91 -12.39 1.72
N LEU A 508 -32.77 -12.37 2.41
CA LEU A 508 -31.45 -12.59 1.81
C LEU A 508 -31.30 -13.98 1.19
N GLY A 509 -31.98 -15.00 1.73
CA GLY A 509 -32.01 -16.33 1.12
C GLY A 509 -32.54 -16.30 -0.32
N THR A 510 -33.62 -15.54 -0.56
CA THR A 510 -34.20 -15.38 -1.91
C THR A 510 -33.26 -14.63 -2.84
N GLU A 511 -32.60 -13.57 -2.34
CA GLU A 511 -31.64 -12.81 -3.14
C GLU A 511 -30.39 -13.64 -3.48
N LEU A 512 -29.85 -14.39 -2.52
CA LEU A 512 -28.73 -15.32 -2.74
C LEU A 512 -29.08 -16.42 -3.74
N ASP A 513 -30.31 -16.94 -3.72
CA ASP A 513 -30.74 -17.95 -4.69
C ASP A 513 -30.88 -17.39 -6.12
N ALA A 514 -31.30 -16.13 -6.27
CA ALA A 514 -31.29 -15.47 -7.56
C ALA A 514 -29.86 -15.29 -8.09
N LEU A 515 -28.94 -14.77 -7.27
CA LEU A 515 -27.52 -14.63 -7.63
C LEU A 515 -26.87 -15.99 -7.96
N ALA A 516 -27.25 -17.06 -7.23
CA ALA A 516 -26.80 -18.42 -7.49
C ALA A 516 -27.33 -18.96 -8.82
N GLY A 517 -28.62 -18.74 -9.12
CA GLY A 517 -29.22 -19.12 -10.39
C GLY A 517 -28.48 -18.49 -11.58
N ASP A 518 -28.17 -17.19 -11.49
CA ASP A 518 -27.43 -16.47 -12.53
C ASP A 518 -26.00 -16.99 -12.71
N ALA A 519 -25.29 -17.26 -11.61
CA ALA A 519 -23.93 -17.79 -11.63
C ALA A 519 -23.87 -19.22 -12.22
N VAL A 520 -24.80 -20.10 -11.83
CA VAL A 520 -24.91 -21.47 -12.36
C VAL A 520 -25.28 -21.46 -13.84
N ALA A 521 -26.26 -20.64 -14.24
CA ALA A 521 -26.65 -20.51 -15.64
C ALA A 521 -25.46 -20.07 -16.51
N GLU A 522 -24.57 -19.25 -15.95
CA GLU A 522 -23.39 -18.79 -16.65
C GLU A 522 -22.31 -19.87 -16.82
N LEU A 523 -22.00 -20.64 -15.78
CA LEU A 523 -21.06 -21.77 -15.92
C LEU A 523 -21.57 -22.82 -16.92
N ARG A 524 -22.90 -23.02 -16.99
CA ARG A 524 -23.50 -23.90 -18.01
C ARG A 524 -23.33 -23.38 -19.43
N ARG A 525 -23.42 -22.06 -19.65
CA ARG A 525 -23.10 -21.45 -20.96
C ARG A 525 -21.64 -21.64 -21.34
N GLN A 526 -20.75 -21.80 -20.35
CA GLN A 526 -19.34 -22.14 -20.52
C GLN A 526 -19.06 -23.66 -20.58
N HIS A 527 -20.11 -24.48 -20.80
CA HIS A 527 -20.03 -25.94 -20.97
C HIS A 527 -19.60 -26.72 -19.71
N VAL A 528 -19.87 -26.19 -18.52
CA VAL A 528 -19.73 -26.95 -17.26
C VAL A 528 -21.01 -27.76 -17.00
N ALA A 529 -20.87 -29.06 -16.73
CA ALA A 529 -21.99 -29.93 -16.41
C ALA A 529 -22.63 -29.55 -15.06
N GLN A 530 -23.96 -29.62 -14.95
CA GLN A 530 -24.72 -29.15 -13.79
C GLN A 530 -24.28 -29.86 -12.49
N GLU A 531 -24.02 -31.17 -12.58
CA GLU A 531 -23.56 -32.03 -11.50
C GLU A 531 -22.12 -31.74 -11.05
N ALA A 532 -21.34 -31.02 -11.86
CA ALA A 532 -19.97 -30.61 -11.56
C ALA A 532 -19.88 -29.18 -11.01
N ILE A 533 -21.01 -28.49 -10.80
CA ILE A 533 -21.06 -27.12 -10.28
C ILE A 533 -21.33 -27.15 -8.77
N ALA A 534 -20.41 -26.60 -7.99
CA ALA A 534 -20.59 -26.30 -6.57
C ALA A 534 -20.95 -24.82 -6.38
N VAL A 535 -21.83 -24.53 -5.43
CA VAL A 535 -22.26 -23.15 -5.13
C VAL A 535 -22.05 -22.85 -3.65
N GLN A 536 -21.33 -21.77 -3.36
CA GLN A 536 -21.12 -21.25 -2.02
C GLN A 536 -21.86 -19.91 -1.85
N ARG A 537 -22.58 -19.77 -0.74
CA ARG A 537 -23.34 -18.57 -0.36
C ARG A 537 -22.74 -17.98 0.90
N ARG A 538 -22.48 -16.68 0.91
CA ARG A 538 -21.76 -16.02 2.01
C ARG A 538 -22.37 -14.66 2.35
N LEU A 539 -22.24 -14.29 3.63
CA LEU A 539 -22.59 -12.99 4.18
C LEU A 539 -21.32 -12.23 4.55
N HIS A 540 -21.31 -10.93 4.29
CA HIS A 540 -20.26 -10.02 4.76
C HIS A 540 -20.82 -9.24 5.94
N LEU A 541 -20.42 -9.64 7.15
CA LEU A 541 -20.96 -9.09 8.41
C LEU A 541 -19.98 -8.12 9.05
N LYS A 542 -20.49 -7.02 9.60
CA LYS A 542 -19.73 -6.06 10.41
C LYS A 542 -20.52 -5.64 11.64
N TYR A 543 -19.83 -5.15 12.67
CA TYR A 543 -20.53 -4.48 13.77
C TYR A 543 -21.09 -3.13 13.29
N ARG A 544 -22.30 -2.77 13.73
CA ARG A 544 -22.89 -1.46 13.40
C ARG A 544 -21.95 -0.33 13.80
N GLY A 545 -21.62 0.50 12.82
CA GLY A 545 -20.70 1.63 12.97
C GLY A 545 -19.24 1.33 12.63
N THR A 546 -18.89 0.08 12.28
CA THR A 546 -17.56 -0.27 11.74
C THR A 546 -17.63 -0.46 10.21
N ASP A 547 -16.52 -0.26 9.51
CA ASP A 547 -16.42 -0.43 8.03
C ASP A 547 -15.68 -1.68 7.55
N THR A 548 -15.36 -2.63 8.44
CA THR A 548 -14.69 -3.87 8.02
C THR A 548 -15.65 -5.02 8.20
N ALA A 549 -16.16 -5.52 7.08
CA ALA A 549 -16.90 -6.76 7.07
C ALA A 549 -15.97 -7.97 7.09
N LEU A 550 -16.41 -9.02 7.78
CA LEU A 550 -15.82 -10.34 7.73
C LEU A 550 -16.80 -11.27 7.02
N GLU A 551 -16.26 -12.10 6.14
CA GLU A 551 -17.01 -13.05 5.37
C GLU A 551 -17.35 -14.26 6.25
N VAL A 552 -18.62 -14.68 6.24
CA VAL A 552 -19.10 -15.87 6.94
C VAL A 552 -20.03 -16.69 6.05
N PRO A 553 -20.08 -18.02 6.19
CA PRO A 553 -21.03 -18.85 5.46
C PRO A 553 -22.49 -18.48 5.73
N PHE A 554 -23.35 -18.51 4.71
CA PHE A 554 -24.80 -18.33 4.88
C PHE A 554 -25.42 -19.63 5.42
N THR A 555 -25.59 -19.71 6.74
CA THR A 555 -26.11 -20.89 7.46
C THR A 555 -27.38 -20.56 8.24
N SER A 556 -27.28 -20.24 9.53
CA SER A 556 -28.34 -19.70 10.39
C SER A 556 -27.88 -18.38 11.00
N VAL A 557 -28.80 -17.56 11.52
CA VAL A 557 -28.45 -16.28 12.17
C VAL A 557 -27.49 -16.50 13.35
N ASP A 558 -27.73 -17.52 14.17
CA ASP A 558 -26.90 -17.81 15.35
C ASP A 558 -25.50 -18.32 14.95
N GLN A 559 -25.42 -19.19 13.94
CA GLN A 559 -24.13 -19.71 13.49
C GLN A 559 -23.32 -18.64 12.77
N ALA A 560 -23.95 -17.84 11.89
CA ALA A 560 -23.28 -16.73 11.22
C ALA A 560 -22.73 -15.69 12.22
N ARG A 561 -23.45 -15.44 13.32
CA ARG A 561 -22.97 -14.60 14.43
C ARG A 561 -21.76 -15.23 15.14
N ALA A 562 -21.83 -16.52 15.47
CA ALA A 562 -20.74 -17.22 16.14
C ALA A 562 -19.47 -17.26 15.27
N ASP A 563 -19.61 -17.54 13.97
CA ASP A 563 -18.52 -17.54 13.00
C ASP A 563 -17.90 -16.15 12.88
N PHE A 564 -18.74 -15.11 12.80
CA PHE A 564 -18.28 -13.72 12.78
C PHE A 564 -17.50 -13.37 14.05
N GLU A 565 -18.02 -13.70 15.24
CA GLU A 565 -17.34 -13.39 16.50
C GLU A 565 -16.01 -14.16 16.66
N ALA A 566 -15.95 -15.41 16.20
CA ALA A 566 -14.72 -16.19 16.18
C ALA A 566 -13.66 -15.53 15.27
N ALA A 567 -14.03 -15.22 14.02
CA ALA A 567 -13.16 -14.55 13.07
C ALA A 567 -12.74 -13.15 13.55
N TYR A 568 -13.66 -12.39 14.15
CA TYR A 568 -13.41 -11.05 14.70
C TYR A 568 -12.43 -11.13 15.87
N ARG A 569 -12.59 -12.09 16.78
CA ARG A 569 -11.66 -12.30 17.91
C ARG A 569 -10.28 -12.73 17.43
N GLN A 570 -10.19 -13.60 16.42
CA GLN A 570 -8.90 -13.99 15.84
C GLN A 570 -8.18 -12.78 15.23
N ARG A 571 -8.90 -11.96 14.46
CA ARG A 571 -8.31 -10.81 13.76
C ARG A 571 -8.02 -9.61 14.67
N TYR A 572 -8.83 -9.38 15.71
CA TYR A 572 -8.80 -8.15 16.51
C TYR A 572 -8.57 -8.37 18.01
N SER A 573 -8.57 -9.62 18.50
CA SER A 573 -8.31 -10.01 19.88
C SER A 573 -9.31 -9.49 20.93
N PHE A 574 -10.45 -8.92 20.51
CA PHE A 574 -11.57 -8.52 21.38
C PHE A 574 -12.90 -8.64 20.63
N LEU A 575 -14.03 -8.54 21.36
CA LEU A 575 -15.38 -8.43 20.80
C LEU A 575 -16.05 -7.11 21.21
N MET A 576 -17.12 -6.73 20.52
CA MET A 576 -17.97 -5.58 20.89
C MET A 576 -19.34 -6.05 21.38
N PRO A 577 -19.43 -6.62 22.61
CA PRO A 577 -20.68 -7.18 23.13
C PRO A 577 -21.79 -6.13 23.17
N GLY A 578 -23.00 -6.53 22.78
CA GLY A 578 -24.19 -5.66 22.73
C GLY A 578 -24.34 -4.82 21.46
N ARG A 579 -23.38 -4.83 20.53
CA ARG A 579 -23.51 -4.17 19.22
C ARG A 579 -24.24 -5.06 18.22
N GLU A 580 -25.12 -4.46 17.44
CA GLU A 580 -25.82 -5.12 16.34
C GLU A 580 -24.86 -5.48 15.20
N LEU A 581 -25.16 -6.56 14.47
CA LEU A 581 -24.46 -6.92 13.25
C LEU A 581 -25.19 -6.33 12.05
N VAL A 582 -24.44 -5.88 11.05
CA VAL A 582 -24.92 -5.36 9.77
C VAL A 582 -24.42 -6.29 8.67
N VAL A 583 -25.33 -6.71 7.79
CA VAL A 583 -25.00 -7.34 6.52
C VAL A 583 -24.63 -6.24 5.54
N GLU A 584 -23.34 -6.10 5.27
CA GLU A 584 -22.83 -5.12 4.31
C GLU A 584 -23.10 -5.58 2.88
N THR A 585 -22.71 -6.81 2.56
CA THR A 585 -22.78 -7.39 1.22
C THR A 585 -23.18 -8.87 1.31
N ILE A 586 -23.88 -9.36 0.28
CA ILE A 586 -24.07 -10.80 0.04
C ILE A 586 -23.29 -11.21 -1.22
N SER A 587 -22.75 -12.43 -1.20
CA SER A 587 -21.99 -12.96 -2.32
C SER A 587 -22.29 -14.43 -2.59
N VAL A 588 -22.26 -14.79 -3.87
CA VAL A 588 -22.32 -16.16 -4.36
C VAL A 588 -21.12 -16.45 -5.23
N GLU A 589 -20.50 -17.59 -5.00
CA GLU A 589 -19.43 -18.14 -5.82
C GLU A 589 -19.88 -19.51 -6.35
N ALA A 590 -19.96 -19.64 -7.67
CA ALA A 590 -20.16 -20.93 -8.35
C ALA A 590 -18.83 -21.39 -8.96
N THR A 591 -18.44 -22.65 -8.75
CA THR A 591 -17.20 -23.23 -9.29
C THR A 591 -17.47 -24.57 -9.97
N GLY A 592 -16.72 -24.89 -11.02
CA GLY A 592 -16.76 -26.21 -11.66
C GLY A 592 -15.88 -26.32 -12.91
N GLY A 593 -15.80 -27.51 -13.50
CA GLY A 593 -15.07 -27.73 -14.76
C GLY A 593 -13.53 -27.72 -14.64
N GLY A 594 -12.98 -27.72 -13.42
CA GLY A 594 -11.56 -27.97 -13.17
C GLY A 594 -11.16 -29.43 -13.39
N GLU A 595 -9.87 -29.66 -13.63
CA GLU A 595 -9.32 -31.00 -13.80
C GLU A 595 -8.82 -31.53 -12.45
N PRO A 596 -9.15 -32.78 -12.07
CA PRO A 596 -8.63 -33.36 -10.83
C PRO A 596 -7.12 -33.57 -10.94
N VAL A 597 -6.39 -33.18 -9.89
CA VAL A 597 -4.94 -33.42 -9.80
C VAL A 597 -4.70 -34.92 -9.66
N THR A 598 -4.04 -35.53 -10.64
CA THR A 598 -3.69 -36.95 -10.61
C THR A 598 -2.20 -37.14 -10.93
N GLU A 599 -1.40 -37.34 -9.89
CA GLU A 599 0.02 -37.67 -10.01
C GLU A 599 0.26 -39.07 -9.46
N PRO A 600 0.35 -40.10 -10.32
CA PRO A 600 0.62 -41.46 -9.88
C PRO A 600 2.05 -41.56 -9.32
N PRO A 601 2.29 -42.45 -8.34
CA PRO A 601 3.64 -42.68 -7.84
C PRO A 601 4.60 -43.10 -8.97
N VAL A 602 5.78 -42.49 -8.99
CA VAL A 602 6.84 -42.82 -9.93
C VAL A 602 7.61 -44.04 -9.41
N GLN A 603 7.89 -45.01 -10.28
CA GLN A 603 8.76 -46.13 -9.95
C GLN A 603 10.22 -45.78 -10.25
N GLY A 604 11.11 -45.99 -9.27
CA GLY A 604 12.55 -45.77 -9.43
C GLY A 604 13.14 -46.68 -10.50
N ARG A 605 13.94 -46.11 -11.42
CA ARG A 605 14.57 -46.84 -12.54
C ARG A 605 16.08 -47.06 -12.37
N ARG A 606 16.69 -46.54 -11.30
CA ARG A 606 18.13 -46.62 -11.05
C ARG A 606 18.47 -47.84 -10.19
N ALA A 607 19.42 -48.65 -10.67
CA ALA A 607 20.06 -49.70 -9.87
C ALA A 607 21.35 -49.13 -9.25
N GLY A 608 21.34 -48.86 -7.94
CA GLY A 608 22.50 -48.35 -7.19
C GLY A 608 22.29 -46.98 -6.52
N PRO A 609 23.27 -46.51 -5.74
CA PRO A 609 23.18 -45.24 -5.01
C PRO A 609 23.25 -44.03 -5.95
N LEU A 610 22.60 -42.92 -5.56
CA LEU A 610 22.72 -41.64 -6.25
C LEU A 610 24.18 -41.19 -6.27
N GLN A 611 24.67 -40.74 -7.43
CA GLN A 611 26.02 -40.21 -7.60
C GLN A 611 25.93 -38.76 -8.07
N ALA A 612 26.81 -37.91 -7.56
CA ALA A 612 26.93 -36.54 -8.03
C ALA A 612 27.45 -36.53 -9.47
N ARG A 613 26.81 -35.74 -10.33
CA ARG A 613 27.27 -35.54 -11.72
C ARG A 613 28.62 -34.84 -11.75
N ARG A 614 28.81 -33.91 -10.82
CA ARG A 614 30.02 -33.11 -10.66
C ARG A 614 30.14 -32.65 -9.21
N VAL A 615 31.37 -32.41 -8.75
CA VAL A 615 31.63 -31.63 -7.54
C VAL A 615 32.09 -30.24 -7.99
N VAL A 616 31.39 -29.21 -7.54
CA VAL A 616 31.62 -27.80 -7.92
C VAL A 616 31.95 -26.96 -6.69
N ARG A 617 32.46 -25.75 -6.90
CA ARG A 617 32.71 -24.80 -5.81
C ARG A 617 31.47 -23.93 -5.62
N MET A 618 30.96 -23.86 -4.38
CA MET A 618 29.90 -22.96 -3.97
C MET A 618 30.32 -22.20 -2.71
N TYR A 619 30.07 -20.90 -2.67
CA TYR A 619 30.28 -20.06 -1.49
C TYR A 619 28.96 -19.94 -0.72
N SER A 620 28.96 -20.35 0.54
CA SER A 620 27.80 -20.24 1.43
C SER A 620 28.22 -20.27 2.90
N GLY A 621 27.65 -19.35 3.68
CA GLY A 621 27.94 -19.19 5.10
C GLY A 621 29.35 -18.63 5.31
N GLY A 622 29.77 -17.68 4.46
CA GLY A 622 31.06 -17.01 4.56
C GLY A 622 32.27 -17.87 4.19
N ALA A 623 32.09 -19.00 3.50
CA ALA A 623 33.18 -19.88 3.07
C ALA A 623 32.88 -20.62 1.76
N TRP A 624 33.93 -20.89 0.99
CA TRP A 624 33.87 -21.78 -0.17
C TRP A 624 33.83 -23.25 0.26
N ARG A 625 32.94 -24.03 -0.36
CA ARG A 625 32.72 -25.45 -0.10
C ARG A 625 32.70 -26.26 -1.39
N ASP A 626 33.27 -27.45 -1.33
CA ASP A 626 33.11 -28.45 -2.40
C ASP A 626 31.70 -29.04 -2.28
N THR A 627 30.91 -28.85 -3.34
CA THR A 627 29.47 -29.03 -3.32
C THR A 627 29.07 -30.03 -4.41
N PRO A 628 28.46 -31.18 -4.07
CA PRO A 628 27.95 -32.11 -5.05
C PRO A 628 26.78 -31.50 -5.83
N LEU A 629 26.86 -31.60 -7.16
CA LEU A 629 25.80 -31.23 -8.08
C LEU A 629 25.14 -32.49 -8.63
N TYR A 630 23.83 -32.56 -8.45
CA TYR A 630 22.97 -33.62 -8.97
C TYR A 630 22.10 -33.08 -10.10
N VAL A 631 21.76 -33.94 -11.05
CA VAL A 631 20.74 -33.64 -12.07
C VAL A 631 19.49 -34.41 -11.66
N ARG A 632 18.33 -33.73 -11.61
CA ARG A 632 17.08 -34.32 -11.14
C ARG A 632 16.70 -35.62 -11.85
N ASP A 633 16.91 -35.69 -13.17
CA ASP A 633 16.61 -36.89 -13.98
C ASP A 633 17.43 -38.13 -13.55
N ASP A 634 18.54 -37.96 -12.81
CA ASP A 634 19.36 -39.04 -12.27
C ASP A 634 18.87 -39.52 -10.87
N MET A 635 17.93 -38.83 -10.25
CA MET A 635 17.36 -39.15 -8.94
C MET A 635 16.17 -40.13 -9.05
N THR A 636 15.92 -40.89 -7.98
CA THR A 636 14.76 -41.79 -7.86
C THR A 636 14.06 -41.62 -6.52
N PRO A 637 12.74 -41.88 -6.43
CA PRO A 637 12.01 -41.72 -5.18
C PRO A 637 12.67 -42.43 -3.99
N GLY A 638 12.77 -41.73 -2.86
CA GLY A 638 13.48 -42.16 -1.65
C GLY A 638 14.92 -41.65 -1.55
N ASP A 639 15.49 -41.07 -2.62
CA ASP A 639 16.80 -40.43 -2.55
C ASP A 639 16.80 -39.25 -1.58
N GLN A 640 17.85 -39.18 -0.77
CA GLN A 640 18.09 -38.09 0.17
C GLN A 640 19.48 -37.50 -0.07
N VAL A 641 19.56 -36.16 -0.05
CA VAL A 641 20.81 -35.42 -0.21
C VAL A 641 20.90 -34.36 0.88
N ASP A 642 21.98 -34.40 1.66
CA ASP A 642 22.32 -33.38 2.64
C ASP A 642 23.00 -32.18 1.97
N GLY A 643 22.64 -30.98 2.40
CA GLY A 643 23.28 -29.73 2.02
C GLY A 643 24.67 -29.56 2.67
N PRO A 644 25.60 -28.82 2.05
CA PRO A 644 25.44 -28.06 0.80
C PRO A 644 25.33 -28.97 -0.43
N ALA A 645 24.31 -28.75 -1.26
CA ALA A 645 24.13 -29.48 -2.53
C ALA A 645 23.38 -28.62 -3.56
N ILE A 646 23.57 -28.91 -4.84
CA ILE A 646 22.85 -28.28 -5.95
C ILE A 646 22.08 -29.36 -6.70
N VAL A 647 20.78 -29.15 -6.90
CA VAL A 647 19.95 -29.98 -7.78
C VAL A 647 19.60 -29.16 -9.02
N SER A 648 20.20 -29.51 -10.15
CA SER A 648 19.90 -28.92 -11.45
C SER A 648 18.66 -29.60 -12.05
N GLU A 649 17.71 -28.78 -12.50
CA GLU A 649 16.45 -29.21 -13.10
C GLU A 649 16.28 -28.56 -14.48
N LYS A 650 15.37 -29.09 -15.30
CA LYS A 650 15.15 -28.56 -16.66
C LYS A 650 14.73 -27.09 -16.67
N ASN A 651 13.96 -26.66 -15.67
CA ASN A 651 13.32 -25.35 -15.63
C ASN A 651 13.75 -24.48 -14.42
N GLN A 652 14.62 -24.99 -13.53
CA GLN A 652 15.07 -24.26 -12.34
C GLN A 652 16.38 -24.84 -11.78
N THR A 653 16.96 -24.18 -10.78
CA THR A 653 18.08 -24.71 -9.98
C THR A 653 17.69 -24.62 -8.51
N THR A 654 17.74 -25.75 -7.80
CA THR A 654 17.44 -25.82 -6.38
C THR A 654 18.74 -25.92 -5.58
N VAL A 655 18.96 -24.95 -4.69
CA VAL A 655 20.12 -24.90 -3.79
C VAL A 655 19.71 -25.41 -2.42
N VAL A 656 20.33 -26.50 -1.97
CA VAL A 656 20.13 -27.07 -0.64
C VAL A 656 21.24 -26.53 0.25
N GLU A 657 20.91 -25.54 1.09
CA GLU A 657 21.88 -24.89 1.98
C GLU A 657 22.40 -25.83 3.07
N PRO A 658 23.59 -25.58 3.65
CA PRO A 658 24.10 -26.36 4.78
C PRO A 658 23.05 -26.55 5.90
N GLY A 659 22.90 -27.79 6.38
CA GLY A 659 21.96 -28.17 7.43
C GLY A 659 20.51 -28.42 6.95
N TRP A 660 20.24 -28.26 5.65
CA TRP A 660 19.02 -28.72 5.00
C TRP A 660 19.25 -30.06 4.30
N ARG A 661 18.22 -30.90 4.26
CA ARG A 661 18.19 -32.17 3.53
C ARG A 661 17.07 -32.13 2.54
N VAL A 662 17.33 -32.50 1.29
CA VAL A 662 16.29 -32.72 0.28
C VAL A 662 15.97 -34.20 0.16
N GLU A 663 14.68 -34.52 0.01
CA GLU A 663 14.14 -35.85 -0.26
C GLU A 663 13.30 -35.81 -1.55
N LEU A 664 13.47 -36.81 -2.43
CA LEU A 664 12.58 -37.01 -3.57
C LEU A 664 11.44 -37.96 -3.18
N THR A 665 10.20 -37.48 -3.16
CA THR A 665 9.03 -38.25 -2.71
C THR A 665 8.58 -39.29 -3.76
N PRO A 666 7.69 -40.25 -3.41
CA PRO A 666 7.08 -41.18 -4.36
C PRO A 666 6.34 -40.52 -5.53
N ARG A 667 5.95 -39.25 -5.42
CA ARG A 667 5.28 -38.49 -6.50
C ARG A 667 6.24 -37.58 -7.27
N ASP A 668 7.54 -37.81 -7.13
CA ASP A 668 8.58 -36.97 -7.73
C ASP A 668 8.53 -35.52 -7.20
N HIS A 669 8.19 -35.29 -5.93
CA HIS A 669 8.29 -33.95 -5.34
C HIS A 669 9.61 -33.79 -4.59
N LEU A 670 10.18 -32.58 -4.56
CA LEU A 670 11.30 -32.29 -3.66
C LEU A 670 10.75 -31.71 -2.36
N VAL A 671 11.06 -32.37 -1.25
CA VAL A 671 10.77 -31.85 0.09
C VAL A 671 12.09 -31.61 0.79
N MET A 672 12.37 -30.36 1.15
CA MET A 672 13.55 -30.00 1.92
C MET A 672 13.16 -29.81 3.39
N ARG A 673 13.90 -30.44 4.29
CA ARG A 673 13.71 -30.34 5.73
C ARG A 673 14.99 -29.87 6.40
N ARG A 674 14.85 -28.95 7.35
CA ARG A 674 15.93 -28.56 8.24
C ARG A 674 16.21 -29.70 9.22
N PHE A 675 17.39 -30.32 9.17
CA PHE A 675 17.73 -31.47 10.04
C PHE A 675 18.73 -31.13 11.13
N GLU A 676 19.58 -30.12 10.92
CA GLU A 676 20.44 -29.56 11.94
C GLU A 676 19.73 -28.36 12.61
N ALA A 677 20.03 -28.05 13.87
CA ALA A 677 19.51 -26.82 14.45
C ALA A 677 20.08 -25.62 13.66
N ARG A 678 19.29 -24.54 13.54
CA ARG A 678 19.82 -23.29 13.00
C ARG A 678 21.05 -22.90 13.83
N PRO A 679 22.23 -22.66 13.24
CA PRO A 679 23.29 -21.99 13.96
C PRO A 679 22.68 -20.73 14.56
N GLN A 680 22.90 -20.46 15.85
CA GLN A 680 22.70 -19.10 16.34
C GLN A 680 23.51 -18.22 15.38
N ARG A 681 22.83 -17.31 14.68
CA ARG A 681 23.48 -16.36 13.77
C ARG A 681 24.71 -15.81 14.49
N ARG A 682 25.83 -15.67 13.78
CA ARG A 682 27.06 -15.01 14.27
C ARG A 682 26.64 -13.90 15.21
N ALA A 683 27.14 -13.91 16.45
CA ALA A 683 26.87 -12.86 17.42
C ALA A 683 27.06 -11.52 16.71
N VAL A 684 25.94 -10.88 16.36
CA VAL A 684 25.97 -9.60 15.68
C VAL A 684 26.61 -8.66 16.69
N GLY A 685 27.75 -8.09 16.32
CA GLY A 685 28.43 -7.15 17.19
C GLY A 685 27.57 -5.89 17.38
N THR A 686 27.85 -5.15 18.45
CA THR A 686 27.27 -3.81 18.67
C THR A 686 27.87 -2.75 17.73
N GLN A 687 28.82 -3.10 16.87
CA GLN A 687 29.42 -2.20 15.88
C GLN A 687 28.51 -2.05 14.66
N ALA A 688 28.49 -0.85 14.07
CA ALA A 688 27.67 -0.56 12.90
C ALA A 688 28.11 -1.44 11.71
N ASP A 689 27.23 -2.31 11.23
CA ASP A 689 27.39 -3.07 9.99
C ASP A 689 26.39 -2.54 8.95
N PRO A 690 26.83 -2.12 7.73
CA PRO A 690 25.96 -1.56 6.70
C PRO A 690 24.79 -2.45 6.29
N VAL A 691 24.99 -3.78 6.27
CA VAL A 691 23.93 -4.74 5.96
C VAL A 691 22.94 -4.79 7.11
N MET A 692 23.44 -4.96 8.34
CA MET A 692 22.58 -5.04 9.52
C MET A 692 21.86 -3.72 9.82
N LEU A 693 22.46 -2.57 9.49
CA LEU A 693 21.85 -1.26 9.66
C LEU A 693 20.57 -1.16 8.83
N GLU A 694 20.62 -1.61 7.57
CA GLU A 694 19.47 -1.65 6.69
C GLU A 694 18.43 -2.69 7.17
N VAL A 695 18.87 -3.84 7.67
CA VAL A 695 17.97 -4.86 8.26
C VAL A 695 17.22 -4.30 9.47
N PHE A 696 17.91 -3.70 10.44
CA PHE A 696 17.26 -3.15 11.64
C PHE A 696 16.36 -1.95 11.31
N ASN A 697 16.74 -1.11 10.35
CA ASN A 697 15.91 -0.02 9.86
C ASN A 697 14.54 -0.55 9.37
N ASN A 698 14.56 -1.55 8.48
CA ASN A 698 13.35 -2.16 7.95
C ASN A 698 12.53 -2.86 9.04
N LEU A 699 13.19 -3.52 10.00
CA LEU A 699 12.50 -4.18 11.12
C LEU A 699 11.77 -3.18 12.04
N PHE A 700 12.40 -2.07 12.43
CA PHE A 700 11.74 -1.07 13.30
C PHE A 700 10.56 -0.39 12.59
N MET A 701 10.72 -0.06 11.30
CA MET A 701 9.64 0.49 10.49
C MET A 701 8.47 -0.49 10.35
N SER A 702 8.76 -1.77 10.09
CA SER A 702 7.74 -2.83 10.00
C SER A 702 6.91 -2.94 11.28
N ILE A 703 7.54 -2.87 12.46
CA ILE A 703 6.80 -2.90 13.73
C ILE A 703 5.84 -1.72 13.84
N ALA A 704 6.31 -0.50 13.52
CA ALA A 704 5.46 0.68 13.57
C ALA A 704 4.27 0.58 12.57
N GLU A 705 4.51 0.09 11.36
CA GLU A 705 3.47 -0.14 10.35
C GLU A 705 2.47 -1.22 10.78
N GLN A 706 2.93 -2.29 11.43
CA GLN A 706 2.06 -3.33 11.98
C GLN A 706 1.14 -2.80 13.07
N MET A 707 1.64 -1.93 13.95
CA MET A 707 0.82 -1.21 14.91
C MET A 707 -0.22 -0.35 14.19
N GLY A 708 0.19 0.40 13.16
CA GLY A 708 -0.71 1.27 12.39
C GLY A 708 -1.83 0.51 11.67
N TYR A 709 -1.50 -0.61 11.03
CA TYR A 709 -2.48 -1.50 10.40
C TYR A 709 -3.46 -2.08 11.42
N ARG A 710 -2.97 -2.45 12.62
CA ARG A 710 -3.84 -2.90 13.70
C ARG A 710 -4.80 -1.80 14.14
N LEU A 711 -4.31 -0.57 14.30
CA LEU A 711 -5.12 0.59 14.67
C LEU A 711 -6.19 0.87 13.62
N GLN A 712 -5.81 0.98 12.34
CA GLN A 712 -6.72 1.25 11.23
C GLN A 712 -7.89 0.25 11.18
N ASN A 713 -7.63 -1.05 11.34
CA ASN A 713 -8.68 -2.05 11.22
C ASN A 713 -9.57 -2.18 12.46
N THR A 714 -9.09 -1.78 13.64
CA THR A 714 -9.82 -1.87 14.91
C THR A 714 -10.52 -0.58 15.32
N ALA A 715 -10.12 0.56 14.75
CA ALA A 715 -10.71 1.86 15.02
C ALA A 715 -12.17 1.95 14.54
N TYR A 716 -12.93 2.82 15.21
CA TYR A 716 -14.35 3.05 14.97
C TYR A 716 -14.61 4.37 14.24
N SER A 717 -13.84 5.42 14.51
CA SER A 717 -14.03 6.72 13.84
C SER A 717 -13.59 6.71 12.37
N VAL A 718 -14.31 7.49 11.55
CA VAL A 718 -13.95 7.76 10.14
C VAL A 718 -12.55 8.38 10.06
N ASN A 719 -12.18 9.21 11.03
CA ASN A 719 -10.90 9.91 11.10
C ASN A 719 -9.71 8.93 11.12
N ILE A 720 -9.73 7.95 12.03
CA ILE A 720 -8.64 6.98 12.13
C ILE A 720 -8.75 5.94 11.01
N LYS A 721 -9.96 5.44 10.73
CA LYS A 721 -10.15 4.28 9.84
C LYS A 721 -10.04 4.60 8.35
N GLU A 722 -10.75 5.62 7.88
CA GLU A 722 -10.79 5.98 6.45
C GLU A 722 -9.81 7.10 6.13
N ARG A 723 -9.74 8.10 7.01
CA ARG A 723 -8.92 9.29 6.78
C ARG A 723 -7.45 9.10 7.13
N LEU A 724 -7.13 8.04 7.88
CA LEU A 724 -5.79 7.68 8.35
C LEU A 724 -5.13 8.79 9.17
N ASP A 725 -5.93 9.48 9.99
CA ASP A 725 -5.47 10.55 10.87
C ASP A 725 -4.96 9.97 12.22
N PHE A 726 -3.86 9.23 12.14
CA PHE A 726 -3.20 8.61 13.29
C PHE A 726 -1.70 8.42 13.02
N SER A 727 -0.91 8.07 14.03
CA SER A 727 0.46 7.58 13.87
C SER A 727 0.83 6.60 14.98
N CYS A 728 1.69 5.65 14.64
CA CYS A 728 2.21 4.64 15.57
C CYS A 728 3.73 4.69 15.55
N ALA A 729 4.35 4.67 16.72
CA ALA A 729 5.79 4.91 16.85
C ALA A 729 6.44 4.09 17.97
N ILE A 730 7.74 3.86 17.79
CA ILE A 730 8.64 3.15 18.69
C ILE A 730 9.65 4.14 19.26
N PHE A 731 9.93 4.02 20.55
CA PHE A 731 10.84 4.90 21.27
C PHE A 731 11.87 4.08 22.06
N ASP A 732 13.07 4.62 22.18
CA ASP A 732 14.10 4.06 23.07
C ASP A 732 13.75 4.27 24.55
N VAL A 733 14.63 3.78 25.44
CA VAL A 733 14.43 3.90 26.90
C VAL A 733 14.50 5.35 27.40
N GLN A 734 15.04 6.28 26.61
CA GLN A 734 15.06 7.72 26.90
C GLN A 734 13.85 8.46 26.31
N GLY A 735 12.95 7.77 25.61
CA GLY A 735 11.78 8.36 24.95
C GLY A 735 12.11 9.07 23.64
N ASN A 736 13.25 8.79 23.00
CA ASN A 736 13.57 9.32 21.67
C ASN A 736 12.93 8.46 20.59
N LEU A 737 12.41 9.12 19.55
CA LEU A 737 11.80 8.45 18.41
C LEU A 737 12.82 7.60 17.65
N ILE A 738 12.49 6.33 17.39
CA ILE A 738 13.28 5.38 16.59
C ILE A 738 12.66 5.14 15.21
N ALA A 739 11.35 4.87 15.18
CA ALA A 739 10.60 4.61 13.95
C ALA A 739 9.15 5.03 14.11
N ASN A 740 8.49 5.41 13.00
CA ASN A 740 7.09 5.84 12.96
C ASN A 740 6.45 5.40 11.64
N ALA A 741 5.23 4.85 11.70
CA ALA A 741 4.40 4.60 10.53
C ALA A 741 3.96 5.94 9.88
N PRO A 742 4.46 6.27 8.68
CA PRO A 742 4.34 7.61 8.12
C PRO A 742 2.91 7.88 7.62
N HIS A 743 2.09 8.46 8.48
CA HIS A 743 0.74 8.92 8.14
C HIS A 743 0.63 10.44 8.27
N MET A 744 0.82 11.00 9.47
CA MET A 744 0.71 12.45 9.72
C MET A 744 2.05 13.08 10.11
N PRO A 745 2.57 14.04 9.31
CA PRO A 745 3.84 14.70 9.63
C PRO A 745 3.86 15.48 10.93
N VAL A 746 2.73 16.01 11.40
CA VAL A 746 2.69 16.79 12.64
C VAL A 746 2.86 15.95 13.91
N HIS A 747 2.58 14.65 13.85
CA HIS A 747 2.88 13.73 14.95
C HIS A 747 4.39 13.48 15.09
N LEU A 748 5.16 13.78 14.05
CA LEU A 748 6.60 13.62 14.03
C LEU A 748 7.25 14.62 15.00
N GLY A 749 8.16 14.18 15.85
CA GLY A 749 8.82 15.04 16.83
C GLY A 749 7.98 15.40 18.06
N SER A 750 6.64 15.48 17.96
CA SER A 750 5.77 15.84 19.09
C SER A 750 5.48 14.66 20.03
N MET A 751 5.32 13.43 19.51
CA MET A 751 5.03 12.25 20.35
C MET A 751 6.14 11.94 21.37
N GLY A 752 7.41 12.23 21.07
CA GLY A 752 8.50 11.98 22.02
C GLY A 752 8.38 12.79 23.31
N GLU A 753 7.76 13.96 23.25
CA GLU A 753 7.46 14.76 24.44
C GLU A 753 6.35 14.13 25.29
N SER A 754 5.27 13.60 24.67
CA SER A 754 4.25 12.84 25.40
C SER A 754 4.84 11.64 26.14
N ILE A 755 5.76 10.92 25.49
CA ILE A 755 6.45 9.78 26.10
C ILE A 755 7.23 10.22 27.34
N ARG A 756 8.07 11.26 27.21
CA ARG A 756 8.86 11.79 28.33
C ARG A 756 8.00 12.32 29.48
N THR A 757 6.88 12.97 29.20
CA THR A 757 5.90 13.37 30.22
C THR A 757 5.42 12.17 31.03
N VAL A 758 4.96 11.11 30.36
CA VAL A 758 4.45 9.90 31.01
C VAL A 758 5.56 9.19 31.78
N MET A 759 6.79 9.17 31.25
CA MET A 759 7.97 8.64 31.94
C MET A 759 8.21 9.35 33.27
N THR A 760 8.36 10.68 33.24
CA THR A 760 8.66 11.49 34.43
C THR A 760 7.53 11.44 35.45
N ALA A 761 6.27 11.51 35.01
CA ALA A 761 5.12 11.53 35.92
C ALA A 761 4.86 10.19 36.63
N ASN A 762 5.40 9.08 36.11
CA ASN A 762 5.14 7.73 36.62
C ASN A 762 6.42 6.95 36.97
N GLU A 763 7.55 7.65 37.16
CA GLU A 763 8.84 7.03 37.51
C GLU A 763 8.71 6.10 38.72
N GLY A 764 9.21 4.86 38.59
CA GLY A 764 9.14 3.83 39.63
C GLY A 764 7.75 3.24 39.91
N ARG A 765 6.69 3.64 39.19
CA ARG A 765 5.30 3.20 39.44
C ARG A 765 4.66 2.37 38.31
N MET A 766 5.26 2.40 37.12
CA MET A 766 4.80 1.64 35.96
C MET A 766 4.98 0.14 36.19
N LYS A 767 4.06 -0.67 35.66
CA LYS A 767 4.13 -2.13 35.70
C LYS A 767 3.90 -2.74 34.31
N PRO A 768 4.31 -4.01 34.10
CA PRO A 768 3.93 -4.76 32.90
C PRO A 768 2.41 -4.75 32.69
N GLY A 769 1.97 -4.47 31.46
CA GLY A 769 0.55 -4.39 31.08
C GLY A 769 -0.14 -3.06 31.38
N ASP A 770 0.56 -2.07 31.95
CA ASP A 770 0.01 -0.71 32.11
C ASP A 770 -0.02 0.03 30.76
N ALA A 771 -1.00 0.93 30.59
CA ALA A 771 -1.04 1.88 29.48
C ALA A 771 -1.57 3.23 29.96
N TYR A 772 -1.08 4.31 29.35
CA TYR A 772 -1.35 5.69 29.74
C TYR A 772 -1.92 6.47 28.57
N VAL A 773 -2.77 7.46 28.85
CA VAL A 773 -3.34 8.34 27.82
C VAL A 773 -3.08 9.81 28.13
N VAL A 774 -2.70 10.54 27.08
CA VAL A 774 -2.40 11.98 27.11
C VAL A 774 -2.93 12.66 25.85
N ASN A 775 -3.64 13.78 25.99
CA ASN A 775 -3.92 14.74 24.91
C ASN A 775 -3.60 16.19 25.30
N ASP A 776 -3.07 16.41 26.51
CA ASP A 776 -2.74 17.73 27.03
C ASP A 776 -1.61 18.38 26.20
N PRO A 777 -1.90 19.49 25.49
CA PRO A 777 -0.93 20.13 24.60
C PRO A 777 0.29 20.70 25.31
N TYR A 778 0.17 21.01 26.61
CA TYR A 778 1.27 21.56 27.41
C TYR A 778 2.23 20.50 27.91
N HIS A 779 1.87 19.22 27.72
CA HIS A 779 2.63 18.07 28.17
C HIS A 779 2.90 17.06 27.02
N GLY A 780 3.13 17.60 25.82
CA GLY A 780 3.51 16.87 24.62
C GLY A 780 2.35 16.51 23.67
N GLY A 781 1.11 16.87 24.00
CA GLY A 781 0.01 16.85 23.03
C GLY A 781 0.20 17.87 21.91
N THR A 782 -0.43 17.63 20.76
CA THR A 782 -0.49 18.56 19.62
C THR A 782 -1.68 19.52 19.77
N HIS A 783 -2.86 18.95 20.00
CA HIS A 783 -4.13 19.60 20.33
C HIS A 783 -5.04 18.55 21.00
N LEU A 784 -6.17 18.96 21.57
CA LEU A 784 -7.02 18.06 22.37
C LEU A 784 -7.58 16.84 21.60
N PRO A 785 -7.98 16.97 20.32
CA PRO A 785 -8.49 15.83 19.57
C PRO A 785 -7.45 14.73 19.30
N ASP A 786 -6.15 15.05 19.34
CA ASP A 786 -5.08 14.06 19.17
C ASP A 786 -4.78 13.36 20.50
N VAL A 787 -5.43 12.22 20.71
CA VAL A 787 -5.26 11.41 21.91
C VAL A 787 -4.11 10.44 21.70
N THR A 788 -3.14 10.45 22.60
CA THR A 788 -1.95 9.58 22.57
C THR A 788 -2.03 8.51 23.65
N VAL A 789 -2.00 7.24 23.25
CA VAL A 789 -1.89 6.09 24.17
C VAL A 789 -0.45 5.58 24.17
N ILE A 790 0.13 5.40 25.36
CA ILE A 790 1.53 5.09 25.59
C ILE A 790 1.63 3.82 26.43
N THR A 791 2.46 2.88 26.00
CA THR A 791 2.66 1.59 26.67
C THR A 791 4.16 1.32 26.89
N PRO A 792 4.61 1.14 28.14
CA PRO A 792 5.98 0.71 28.44
C PRO A 792 6.19 -0.76 28.03
N VAL A 793 7.34 -1.05 27.43
CA VAL A 793 7.75 -2.41 27.05
C VAL A 793 8.70 -2.93 28.12
N PHE A 794 8.25 -3.87 28.95
CA PHE A 794 9.06 -4.50 29.99
C PHE A 794 9.82 -5.73 29.47
N ASP A 795 10.94 -6.07 30.10
CA ASP A 795 11.59 -7.36 29.89
C ASP A 795 10.66 -8.54 30.25
N ARG A 796 11.00 -9.75 29.80
CA ARG A 796 10.20 -10.95 30.05
C ARG A 796 10.03 -11.26 31.55
N ALA A 797 10.95 -10.79 32.39
CA ALA A 797 10.87 -10.92 33.84
C ALA A 797 9.99 -9.85 34.51
N GLY A 798 9.55 -8.84 33.77
CA GLY A 798 8.71 -7.74 34.27
C GLY A 798 9.43 -6.77 35.21
N ARG A 799 10.77 -6.69 35.13
CA ARG A 799 11.62 -5.90 36.04
C ARG A 799 12.04 -4.56 35.44
N ASP A 800 12.52 -4.58 34.20
CA ASP A 800 13.15 -3.41 33.57
C ASP A 800 12.35 -2.97 32.34
N ILE A 801 12.15 -1.66 32.20
CA ILE A 801 11.59 -1.08 30.97
C ILE A 801 12.69 -1.05 29.91
N LEU A 802 12.43 -1.68 28.78
CA LEU A 802 13.35 -1.78 27.67
C LEU A 802 13.14 -0.66 26.66
N PHE A 803 11.88 -0.35 26.35
CA PHE A 803 11.44 0.59 25.30
C PHE A 803 10.06 1.17 25.64
N TYR A 804 9.58 2.08 24.80
CA TYR A 804 8.18 2.53 24.82
C TYR A 804 7.57 2.44 23.42
N VAL A 805 6.27 2.19 23.36
CA VAL A 805 5.48 2.28 22.13
C VAL A 805 4.33 3.27 22.34
N GLY A 806 3.98 3.99 21.28
CA GLY A 806 2.90 4.98 21.32
C GLY A 806 2.05 4.97 20.06
N SER A 807 0.76 5.22 20.23
CA SER A 807 -0.19 5.47 19.15
C SER A 807 -0.95 6.76 19.42
N ARG A 808 -1.00 7.65 18.43
CA ARG A 808 -1.76 8.91 18.48
C ARG A 808 -2.83 8.85 17.41
N GLY A 809 -4.08 9.14 17.76
CA GLY A 809 -5.20 9.14 16.82
C GLY A 809 -6.04 10.40 17.01
N HIS A 810 -6.53 10.96 15.91
CA HIS A 810 -7.43 12.11 15.96
C HIS A 810 -8.86 11.63 16.22
N HIS A 811 -9.37 11.89 17.42
CA HIS A 811 -10.75 11.61 17.78
C HIS A 811 -11.69 12.62 17.11
N ALA A 812 -12.86 12.18 16.66
CA ALA A 812 -13.80 13.04 15.93
C ALA A 812 -14.37 14.18 16.80
N ASP A 813 -14.56 13.93 18.09
CA ASP A 813 -15.01 14.92 19.08
C ASP A 813 -14.50 14.49 20.47
N ILE A 814 -13.89 15.41 21.21
CA ILE A 814 -13.47 15.27 22.61
C ILE A 814 -14.16 16.32 23.50
N GLY A 815 -15.25 16.91 23.01
CA GLY A 815 -15.99 18.00 23.63
C GLY A 815 -15.75 19.36 22.96
N GLY A 816 -15.81 20.43 23.75
CA GLY A 816 -15.60 21.81 23.28
C GLY A 816 -16.88 22.53 22.87
N THR A 817 -16.79 23.83 22.60
CA THR A 817 -17.97 24.68 22.30
C THR A 817 -18.67 24.32 21.00
N THR A 818 -17.93 23.87 19.98
CA THR A 818 -18.47 23.42 18.68
C THR A 818 -18.32 21.90 18.49
N PRO A 819 -19.24 21.26 17.73
CA PRO A 819 -19.07 19.87 17.28
C PRO A 819 -17.77 19.69 16.49
N GLY A 820 -17.04 18.61 16.74
CA GLY A 820 -15.76 18.33 16.05
C GLY A 820 -14.52 18.81 16.80
N SER A 821 -14.70 19.49 17.94
CA SER A 821 -13.61 19.97 18.83
C SER A 821 -12.59 20.89 18.18
N MET A 822 -13.03 21.70 17.20
CA MET A 822 -12.25 22.74 16.52
C MET A 822 -12.94 24.11 16.60
N PRO A 823 -13.22 24.63 17.82
CA PRO A 823 -13.93 25.89 17.95
C PRO A 823 -13.10 27.07 17.43
N PRO A 824 -13.63 27.89 16.51
CA PRO A 824 -12.86 28.97 15.88
C PRO A 824 -12.61 30.17 16.80
N ASP A 825 -13.36 30.26 17.89
CA ASP A 825 -13.37 31.38 18.83
C ASP A 825 -12.85 31.01 20.24
N SER A 826 -12.22 29.83 20.40
CA SER A 826 -11.68 29.42 21.71
C SER A 826 -10.57 30.38 22.19
N ARG A 827 -10.65 30.75 23.46
CA ARG A 827 -9.65 31.62 24.13
C ARG A 827 -8.84 30.88 25.18
N THR A 828 -9.44 29.86 25.77
CA THR A 828 -8.74 28.95 26.69
C THR A 828 -8.88 27.51 26.23
N VAL A 829 -7.97 26.67 26.68
CA VAL A 829 -7.93 25.24 26.34
C VAL A 829 -9.21 24.51 26.77
N GLU A 830 -9.89 24.97 27.83
CA GLU A 830 -11.15 24.37 28.28
C GLU A 830 -12.31 24.59 27.31
N ASP A 831 -12.25 25.60 26.44
CA ASP A 831 -13.24 25.81 25.37
C ASP A 831 -13.12 24.75 24.26
N GLU A 832 -11.97 24.06 24.17
CA GLU A 832 -11.65 23.08 23.11
C GLU A 832 -12.09 21.65 23.46
N GLY A 833 -12.29 21.35 24.75
CA GLY A 833 -12.86 20.08 25.20
C GLY A 833 -12.17 19.48 26.43
N VAL A 834 -12.18 18.14 26.49
CA VAL A 834 -11.70 17.37 27.64
C VAL A 834 -10.20 17.08 27.55
N LEU A 835 -9.51 17.22 28.70
CA LEU A 835 -8.08 17.01 28.85
C LEU A 835 -7.74 15.72 29.60
N PHE A 836 -6.76 15.00 29.08
CA PHE A 836 -6.03 13.90 29.67
C PHE A 836 -4.55 14.33 29.77
N THR A 837 -4.09 14.67 30.98
CA THR A 837 -2.69 15.07 31.19
C THR A 837 -1.76 13.87 31.39
N ASN A 838 -2.17 12.91 32.21
CA ASN A 838 -1.48 11.64 32.45
C ASN A 838 -2.45 10.67 33.14
N PHE A 839 -3.38 10.09 32.37
CA PHE A 839 -4.34 9.14 32.93
C PHE A 839 -3.85 7.71 32.69
N GLN A 840 -3.75 6.92 33.76
CA GLN A 840 -3.50 5.48 33.66
C GLN A 840 -4.76 4.79 33.16
N LEU A 841 -4.79 4.54 31.86
CA LEU A 841 -5.92 3.99 31.09
C LEU A 841 -6.07 2.49 31.29
N VAL A 842 -4.96 1.77 31.40
CA VAL A 842 -4.90 0.35 31.73
C VAL A 842 -4.02 0.18 32.95
N ARG A 843 -4.49 -0.60 33.93
CA ARG A 843 -3.72 -0.95 35.13
C ARG A 843 -3.72 -2.46 35.31
N ASP A 844 -2.54 -3.05 35.44
CA ASP A 844 -2.38 -4.49 35.66
C ASP A 844 -3.16 -5.32 34.59
N GLY A 845 -3.20 -4.83 33.35
CA GLY A 845 -3.93 -5.44 32.22
C GLY A 845 -5.43 -5.14 32.14
N GLU A 846 -6.02 -4.44 33.13
CA GLU A 846 -7.44 -4.10 33.17
C GLU A 846 -7.73 -2.70 32.62
N PHE A 847 -8.65 -2.59 31.67
CA PHE A 847 -9.06 -1.31 31.07
C PHE A 847 -10.01 -0.54 32.00
N ARG A 848 -9.61 0.69 32.37
CA ARG A 848 -10.33 1.55 33.33
C ARG A 848 -11.42 2.39 32.67
N GLU A 849 -12.37 1.71 32.04
CA GLU A 849 -13.42 2.34 31.24
C GLU A 849 -14.29 3.31 32.03
N ARG A 850 -14.70 2.93 33.24
CA ARG A 850 -15.61 3.74 34.06
C ARG A 850 -14.99 5.11 34.34
N GLU A 851 -13.71 5.13 34.69
CA GLU A 851 -12.97 6.36 34.98
C GLU A 851 -12.68 7.17 33.70
N ALA A 852 -12.30 6.50 32.61
CA ALA A 852 -12.13 7.18 31.31
C ALA A 852 -13.43 7.89 30.87
N ARG A 853 -14.58 7.21 31.02
CA ARG A 853 -15.91 7.80 30.74
C ARG A 853 -16.25 8.95 31.68
N ALA A 854 -15.88 8.85 32.96
CA ALA A 854 -16.10 9.93 33.91
C ALA A 854 -15.31 11.19 33.51
N ILE A 855 -14.08 11.04 33.00
CA ILE A 855 -13.26 12.15 32.48
C ILE A 855 -13.91 12.73 31.22
N LEU A 856 -14.30 11.90 30.25
CA LEU A 856 -14.99 12.34 29.02
C LEU A 856 -16.31 13.06 29.29
N GLY A 857 -17.03 12.67 30.34
CA GLY A 857 -18.26 13.32 30.81
C GLY A 857 -18.04 14.49 31.77
N SER A 858 -16.80 14.92 31.98
CA SER A 858 -16.43 16.02 32.87
C SER A 858 -16.11 17.31 32.11
N GLY A 859 -15.71 18.34 32.85
CA GLY A 859 -15.36 19.65 32.28
C GLY A 859 -16.57 20.50 31.93
N LYS A 860 -16.31 21.70 31.40
CA LYS A 860 -17.34 22.66 30.98
C LYS A 860 -18.07 22.18 29.72
N TRP A 861 -17.35 21.52 28.82
CA TRP A 861 -17.83 21.04 27.53
C TRP A 861 -17.45 19.57 27.33
N PRO A 862 -18.26 18.63 27.86
CA PRO A 862 -17.96 17.20 27.81
C PRO A 862 -18.01 16.66 26.37
N ALA A 863 -17.39 15.49 26.15
CA ALA A 863 -17.41 14.81 24.87
C ALA A 863 -18.83 14.43 24.45
N ARG A 864 -19.20 14.70 23.19
CA ARG A 864 -20.55 14.44 22.66
C ARG A 864 -20.82 12.96 22.42
N ASN A 865 -19.76 12.19 22.12
CA ASN A 865 -19.86 10.76 21.80
C ASN A 865 -18.78 9.93 22.52
N PRO A 866 -18.86 9.81 23.88
CA PRO A 866 -17.85 9.09 24.66
C PRO A 866 -17.73 7.61 24.29
N ASP A 867 -18.77 6.99 23.72
CA ASP A 867 -18.70 5.60 23.25
C ASP A 867 -17.72 5.43 22.08
N GLN A 868 -17.69 6.39 21.15
CA GLN A 868 -16.71 6.41 20.06
C GLN A 868 -15.29 6.66 20.60
N ASN A 869 -15.13 7.59 21.56
CA ASN A 869 -13.82 7.83 22.18
C ASN A 869 -13.25 6.57 22.85
N ILE A 870 -14.07 5.85 23.62
CA ILE A 870 -13.66 4.61 24.29
C ILE A 870 -13.31 3.51 23.28
N ALA A 871 -14.07 3.39 22.18
CA ALA A 871 -13.78 2.42 21.13
C ALA A 871 -12.42 2.68 20.46
N ASP A 872 -12.11 3.93 20.12
CA ASP A 872 -10.83 4.31 19.51
C ASP A 872 -9.65 4.16 20.49
N MET A 873 -9.83 4.48 21.79
CA MET A 873 -8.81 4.22 22.82
C MET A 873 -8.48 2.73 22.96
N ARG A 874 -9.48 1.84 22.86
CA ARG A 874 -9.26 0.38 22.85
C ARG A 874 -8.49 -0.08 21.61
N ALA A 875 -8.80 0.50 20.45
CA ALA A 875 -8.06 0.24 19.21
C ALA A 875 -6.58 0.64 19.34
N GLN A 876 -6.30 1.80 19.96
CA GLN A 876 -4.94 2.26 20.25
C GLN A 876 -4.18 1.34 21.21
N ILE A 877 -4.83 0.83 22.27
CA ILE A 877 -4.23 -0.18 23.17
C ILE A 877 -3.87 -1.44 22.39
N ALA A 878 -4.78 -1.94 21.54
CA ALA A 878 -4.53 -3.14 20.73
C ALA A 878 -3.37 -2.94 19.74
N ALA A 879 -3.22 -1.74 19.18
CA ALA A 879 -2.09 -1.38 18.34
C ALA A 879 -0.78 -1.37 19.13
N ASN A 880 -0.76 -0.76 20.31
CA ASN A 880 0.44 -0.72 21.16
C ASN A 880 0.88 -2.12 21.60
N GLU A 881 -0.06 -2.99 21.99
CA GLU A 881 0.23 -4.37 22.39
C GLU A 881 0.92 -5.16 21.25
N LYS A 882 0.52 -4.93 19.99
CA LYS A 882 1.23 -5.51 18.84
C LYS A 882 2.69 -5.05 18.77
N GLY A 883 2.95 -3.77 19.03
CA GLY A 883 4.31 -3.22 19.10
C GLY A 883 5.16 -3.85 20.22
N VAL A 884 4.58 -4.02 21.41
CA VAL A 884 5.21 -4.70 22.57
C VAL A 884 5.67 -6.10 22.16
N GLN A 885 4.77 -6.90 21.56
CA GLN A 885 5.05 -8.28 21.19
C GLN A 885 6.18 -8.41 20.16
N GLU A 886 6.17 -7.57 19.11
CA GLU A 886 7.19 -7.63 18.07
C GLU A 886 8.57 -7.16 18.54
N LEU A 887 8.64 -6.13 19.42
CA LEU A 887 9.90 -5.67 19.99
C LEU A 887 10.53 -6.73 20.90
N LEU A 888 9.72 -7.42 21.71
CA LEU A 888 10.21 -8.52 22.54
C LEU A 888 10.70 -9.68 21.69
N ARG A 889 9.97 -10.04 20.62
CA ARG A 889 10.40 -11.08 19.68
C ARG A 889 11.72 -10.72 18.98
N MET A 890 11.93 -9.44 18.66
CA MET A 890 13.20 -8.96 18.13
C MET A 890 14.34 -9.09 19.14
N CYS A 891 14.10 -8.76 20.41
CA CYS A 891 15.08 -8.94 21.49
C CYS A 891 15.41 -10.41 21.73
N ASP A 892 14.40 -11.29 21.67
CA ASP A 892 14.59 -12.75 21.78
C ASP A 892 15.47 -13.29 20.63
N HIS A 893 15.41 -12.66 19.45
CA HIS A 893 16.16 -13.10 18.27
C HIS A 893 17.59 -12.53 18.20
N PHE A 894 17.78 -11.23 18.43
CA PHE A 894 19.06 -10.55 18.22
C PHE A 894 19.82 -10.24 19.52
N GLY A 895 19.15 -10.33 20.68
CA GLY A 895 19.67 -9.87 21.96
C GLY A 895 19.46 -8.37 22.17
N LEU A 896 19.17 -7.99 23.42
CA LEU A 896 18.84 -6.61 23.80
C LEU A 896 19.97 -5.61 23.48
N ASP A 897 21.22 -5.98 23.75
CA ASP A 897 22.37 -5.09 23.55
C ASP A 897 22.56 -4.74 22.07
N VAL A 898 22.32 -5.71 21.18
CA VAL A 898 22.38 -5.50 19.73
C VAL A 898 21.23 -4.59 19.29
N VAL A 899 20.00 -4.89 19.70
CA VAL A 899 18.83 -4.06 19.36
C VAL A 899 19.05 -2.61 19.78
N ARG A 900 19.53 -2.37 21.01
CA ARG A 900 19.84 -1.02 21.51
C ARG A 900 20.94 -0.34 20.72
N ALA A 901 22.02 -1.05 20.37
CA ALA A 901 23.09 -0.49 19.57
C ALA A 901 22.60 -0.06 18.18
N TYR A 902 21.79 -0.89 17.51
CA TYR A 902 21.24 -0.57 16.19
C TYR A 902 20.17 0.52 16.21
N MET A 903 19.40 0.67 17.30
CA MET A 903 18.58 1.87 17.50
C MET A 903 19.44 3.15 17.47
N GLY A 904 20.61 3.11 18.12
CA GLY A 904 21.60 4.20 18.07
C GLY A 904 22.14 4.44 16.67
N HIS A 905 22.62 3.39 15.98
CA HIS A 905 23.18 3.51 14.63
C HIS A 905 22.17 4.05 13.61
N VAL A 906 20.89 3.68 13.73
CA VAL A 906 19.80 4.20 12.89
C VAL A 906 19.58 5.70 13.11
N GLN A 907 19.70 6.19 14.35
CA GLN A 907 19.66 7.62 14.64
C GLN A 907 20.90 8.35 14.12
N ASP A 908 22.09 7.80 14.32
CA ASP A 908 23.36 8.43 13.88
C ASP A 908 23.41 8.57 12.35
N ASN A 909 22.87 7.60 11.63
CA ASN A 909 22.73 7.67 10.18
C ASN A 909 21.74 8.77 9.72
N ALA A 910 20.63 8.97 10.44
CA ALA A 910 19.71 10.06 10.15
C ALA A 910 20.33 11.43 10.46
N GLU A 911 21.09 11.54 11.54
CA GLU A 911 21.89 12.71 11.88
C GLU A 911 22.86 13.06 10.74
N GLU A 912 23.67 12.10 10.28
CA GLU A 912 24.66 12.33 9.25
C GLU A 912 24.03 12.76 7.91
N ALA A 913 22.86 12.20 7.56
CA ALA A 913 22.12 12.61 6.38
C ALA A 913 21.67 14.07 6.44
N VAL A 914 21.17 14.54 7.59
CA VAL A 914 20.82 15.95 7.79
C VAL A 914 22.07 16.83 7.77
N ARG A 915 23.19 16.40 8.41
CA ARG A 915 24.47 17.13 8.39
C ARG A 915 25.01 17.35 6.98
N ARG A 916 24.80 16.41 6.05
CA ARG A 916 25.20 16.57 4.63
C ARG A 916 24.41 17.70 3.97
N VAL A 917 23.10 17.76 4.18
CA VAL A 917 22.29 18.84 3.62
C VAL A 917 22.68 20.18 4.23
N ILE A 918 22.90 20.25 5.56
CA ILE A 918 23.27 21.50 6.23
C ILE A 918 24.51 22.15 5.58
N SER A 919 25.50 21.36 5.13
CA SER A 919 26.72 21.89 4.51
C SER A 919 26.51 22.68 3.20
N VAL A 920 25.36 22.52 2.53
CA VAL A 920 25.02 23.25 1.31
C VAL A 920 23.99 24.36 1.53
N LEU A 921 23.46 24.49 2.75
CA LEU A 921 22.53 25.54 3.11
C LEU A 921 23.25 26.87 3.37
N LYS A 922 22.48 27.96 3.29
CA LYS A 922 22.94 29.32 3.57
C LYS A 922 22.07 29.93 4.67
N ASP A 923 22.64 30.93 5.32
CA ASP A 923 21.90 31.76 6.26
C ASP A 923 20.73 32.45 5.56
N GLY A 924 19.64 32.60 6.30
CA GLY A 924 18.48 33.33 5.82
C GLY A 924 17.47 33.60 6.92
N SER A 925 16.56 34.52 6.64
CA SER A 925 15.47 34.85 7.55
C SER A 925 14.19 35.16 6.77
N TYR A 926 13.05 34.97 7.42
CA TYR A 926 11.76 35.24 6.82
C TYR A 926 10.75 35.69 7.86
N GLU A 927 9.86 36.58 7.43
CA GLU A 927 8.69 37.00 8.20
C GLU A 927 7.44 36.54 7.47
N TYR A 928 6.65 35.67 8.11
CA TYR A 928 5.42 35.13 7.54
C TYR A 928 4.21 35.70 8.30
N PRO A 929 3.39 36.56 7.67
CA PRO A 929 2.18 37.09 8.29
C PRO A 929 1.03 36.09 8.23
N LEU A 930 0.22 36.05 9.30
CA LEU A 930 -1.00 35.25 9.40
C LEU A 930 -2.24 36.15 9.28
N ASP A 931 -3.35 35.60 8.82
CA ASP A 931 -4.59 36.36 8.61
C ASP A 931 -5.17 36.99 9.90
N ASN A 932 -4.86 36.43 11.07
CA ASN A 932 -5.26 36.97 12.38
C ASN A 932 -4.39 38.14 12.87
N GLY A 933 -3.38 38.54 12.09
CA GLY A 933 -2.48 39.66 12.39
C GLY A 933 -1.18 39.26 13.10
N ALA A 934 -1.01 37.98 13.49
CA ALA A 934 0.25 37.48 14.03
C ALA A 934 1.33 37.35 12.94
N VAL A 935 2.60 37.33 13.35
CA VAL A 935 3.75 37.18 12.46
C VAL A 935 4.71 36.14 13.05
N ILE A 936 5.02 35.12 12.25
CA ILE A 936 6.10 34.18 12.54
C ILE A 936 7.37 34.75 11.96
N ARG A 937 8.41 34.88 12.80
CA ARG A 937 9.75 35.29 12.38
C ARG A 937 10.70 34.14 12.63
N VAL A 938 11.47 33.77 11.63
CA VAL A 938 12.49 32.73 11.76
C VAL A 938 13.78 33.15 11.08
N ALA A 939 14.90 32.89 11.74
CA ALA A 939 16.24 32.99 11.18
C ALA A 939 16.91 31.62 11.25
N VAL A 940 17.48 31.16 10.14
CA VAL A 940 18.31 29.96 10.06
C VAL A 940 19.76 30.41 9.91
N ARG A 941 20.63 30.02 10.84
CA ARG A 941 22.07 30.30 10.82
C ARG A 941 22.83 28.99 10.70
N VAL A 942 23.66 28.85 9.69
CA VAL A 942 24.34 27.61 9.32
C VAL A 942 25.81 27.69 9.73
N ASP A 943 26.28 26.74 10.53
CA ASP A 943 27.70 26.50 10.76
C ASP A 943 28.17 25.38 9.83
N GLN A 944 28.81 25.76 8.73
CA GLN A 944 29.31 24.80 7.73
C GLN A 944 30.46 23.93 8.28
N ALA A 945 31.26 24.45 9.21
CA ALA A 945 32.39 23.71 9.77
C ALA A 945 31.90 22.65 10.77
N ALA A 946 30.97 23.01 11.65
CA ALA A 946 30.33 22.08 12.57
C ALA A 946 29.22 21.22 11.92
N ARG A 947 28.82 21.54 10.68
CA ARG A 947 27.70 20.94 9.95
C ARG A 947 26.43 20.93 10.80
N SER A 948 26.14 22.06 11.43
CA SER A 948 24.99 22.28 12.31
C SER A 948 24.24 23.56 11.93
N ALA A 949 23.01 23.72 12.40
CA ALA A 949 22.21 24.91 12.17
C ALA A 949 21.44 25.36 13.41
N VAL A 950 21.36 26.67 13.62
CA VAL A 950 20.49 27.30 14.63
C VAL A 950 19.24 27.81 13.94
N VAL A 951 18.08 27.32 14.37
CA VAL A 951 16.75 27.76 13.94
C VAL A 951 16.14 28.62 15.04
N ASP A 952 16.09 29.92 14.82
CA ASP A 952 15.76 30.92 15.83
C ASP A 952 14.44 31.62 15.51
N PHE A 953 13.43 31.37 16.34
CA PHE A 953 12.10 31.98 16.22
C PHE A 953 11.95 33.29 17.01
N THR A 954 13.04 33.87 17.52
CA THR A 954 13.03 35.14 18.24
C THR A 954 12.42 36.26 17.40
N GLY A 955 11.49 37.01 18.01
CA GLY A 955 10.72 38.06 17.32
C GLY A 955 9.38 37.60 16.77
N THR A 956 9.07 36.30 16.80
CA THR A 956 7.71 35.80 16.56
C THR A 956 6.74 36.42 17.57
N SER A 957 5.49 36.66 17.15
CA SER A 957 4.44 37.28 17.97
C SER A 957 4.32 36.65 19.38
N PRO A 958 3.98 37.46 20.40
CA PRO A 958 3.67 36.94 21.73
C PRO A 958 2.45 36.01 21.69
N GLN A 959 2.23 35.27 22.77
CA GLN A 959 1.03 34.47 22.96
C GLN A 959 -0.23 35.29 22.62
N LEU A 960 -1.11 34.67 21.83
CA LEU A 960 -2.35 35.25 21.33
C LEU A 960 -3.50 34.97 22.29
N ASP A 961 -4.55 35.79 22.20
CA ASP A 961 -5.81 35.61 22.94
C ASP A 961 -6.87 34.81 22.16
N ASN A 962 -6.41 34.07 21.15
CA ASN A 962 -7.18 33.17 20.28
C ASN A 962 -6.42 31.84 20.10
N ASN A 963 -7.00 30.92 19.33
CA ASN A 963 -6.57 29.52 19.23
C ASN A 963 -5.42 29.23 18.24
N PHE A 964 -4.82 30.25 17.62
CA PHE A 964 -3.66 30.09 16.72
C PHE A 964 -2.33 29.91 17.45
N ASN A 965 -2.34 29.84 18.79
CA ASN A 965 -1.14 29.41 19.51
C ASN A 965 -0.83 27.95 19.17
N ALA A 966 0.45 27.62 19.04
CA ALA A 966 0.93 26.26 18.79
C ALA A 966 1.85 25.82 19.95
N PRO A 967 1.69 24.60 20.49
CA PRO A 967 2.65 24.05 21.44
C PRO A 967 4.06 24.00 20.86
N GLY A 968 5.09 24.14 21.70
CA GLY A 968 6.49 24.11 21.25
C GLY A 968 6.87 22.85 20.47
N ALA A 969 6.23 21.72 20.80
CA ALA A 969 6.35 20.45 20.09
C ALA A 969 6.02 20.57 18.59
N ILE A 970 5.06 21.43 18.21
CA ILE A 970 4.67 21.68 16.81
C ILE A 970 5.78 22.39 16.04
N ALA A 971 6.44 23.37 16.66
CA ALA A 971 7.56 24.07 16.03
C ALA A 971 8.73 23.10 15.77
N VAL A 972 9.05 22.22 16.73
CA VAL A 972 10.06 21.17 16.57
C VAL A 972 9.68 20.19 15.45
N ALA A 973 8.41 19.77 15.39
CA ALA A 973 7.88 18.91 14.33
C ALA A 973 8.06 19.54 12.94
N ALA A 974 7.72 20.82 12.80
CA ALA A 974 7.85 21.57 11.54
C ALA A 974 9.32 21.70 11.10
N VAL A 975 10.24 21.96 12.04
CA VAL A 975 11.68 21.99 11.75
C VAL A 975 12.18 20.61 11.28
N LEU A 976 11.86 19.54 12.01
CA LEU A 976 12.25 18.18 11.61
C LEU A 976 11.70 17.83 10.22
N TYR A 977 10.43 18.16 9.95
CA TYR A 977 9.80 17.93 8.66
C TYR A 977 10.55 18.65 7.54
N VAL A 978 10.81 19.96 7.67
CA VAL A 978 11.50 20.75 6.65
C VAL A 978 12.88 20.16 6.38
N PHE A 979 13.72 19.96 7.41
CA PHE A 979 15.07 19.41 7.20
C PHE A 979 15.04 18.01 6.59
N ARG A 980 14.03 17.17 6.91
CA ARG A 980 13.85 15.88 6.25
C ARG A 980 13.55 16.00 4.76
N THR A 981 12.74 16.97 4.34
CA THR A 981 12.39 17.17 2.91
C THR A 981 13.56 17.63 2.05
N LEU A 982 14.61 18.16 2.68
CA LEU A 982 15.83 18.59 2.00
C LEU A 982 16.80 17.43 1.75
N VAL A 983 16.60 16.29 2.41
CA VAL A 983 17.38 15.06 2.20
C VAL A 983 16.79 14.28 1.03
N ASP A 984 17.48 14.26 -0.10
CA ASP A 984 17.13 13.51 -1.31
C ASP A 984 17.55 12.03 -1.22
N ASP A 985 17.16 11.38 -0.13
CA ASP A 985 17.43 9.96 0.13
C ASP A 985 16.33 9.34 1.03
N GLU A 986 16.22 8.02 0.99
CA GLU A 986 15.30 7.26 1.85
C GLU A 986 15.95 7.01 3.22
N ILE A 987 15.84 8.01 4.10
CA ILE A 987 16.20 7.89 5.50
C ILE A 987 14.94 7.73 6.38
N PRO A 988 14.98 6.87 7.41
CA PRO A 988 13.91 6.78 8.41
C PRO A 988 13.82 8.10 9.16
N LEU A 989 12.60 8.48 9.54
CA LEU A 989 12.41 9.67 10.35
C LEU A 989 12.47 9.33 11.84
N ASN A 990 13.50 9.82 12.51
CA ASN A 990 13.77 9.57 13.92
C ASN A 990 14.40 10.80 14.58
N ALA A 991 14.64 10.72 15.89
CA ALA A 991 15.21 11.83 16.66
C ALA A 991 16.64 12.23 16.24
N GLY A 992 17.36 11.38 15.52
CA GLY A 992 18.69 11.67 14.98
C GLY A 992 18.73 12.90 14.07
N GLY A 993 17.67 13.13 13.29
CA GLY A 993 17.56 14.31 12.42
C GLY A 993 17.51 15.65 13.16
N LEU A 994 17.24 15.64 14.47
CA LEU A 994 17.24 16.84 15.32
C LEU A 994 18.61 17.11 15.98
N LYS A 995 19.48 16.10 16.11
CA LYS A 995 20.79 16.23 16.79
C LYS A 995 21.68 17.36 16.23
N PRO A 996 21.73 17.65 14.91
CA PRO A 996 22.57 18.74 14.40
C PRO A 996 21.87 20.12 14.43
N LEU A 997 20.69 20.22 15.03
CA LEU A 997 19.85 21.43 15.02
C LEU A 997 19.68 21.98 16.44
N GLU A 998 19.97 23.27 16.62
CA GLU A 998 19.56 24.02 17.80
C GLU A 998 18.28 24.79 17.48
N ILE A 999 17.19 24.54 18.22
CA ILE A 999 15.89 25.16 17.97
C ILE A 999 15.56 26.10 19.14
N ILE A 1000 15.46 27.39 18.85
CA ILE A 1000 15.16 28.44 19.84
C ILE A 1000 13.73 28.91 19.62
N VAL A 1001 12.84 28.57 20.55
CA VAL A 1001 11.45 29.03 20.58
C VAL A 1001 11.22 29.87 21.85
N PRO A 1002 10.96 31.19 21.74
CA PRO A 1002 10.79 32.04 22.92
C PRO A 1002 9.60 31.61 23.79
N GLN A 1003 9.81 31.46 25.10
CA GLN A 1003 8.75 31.18 26.07
C GLN A 1003 7.71 32.31 26.07
N GLY A 1004 6.42 31.97 26.08
CA GLY A 1004 5.33 32.95 26.05
C GLY A 1004 5.10 33.60 24.68
N SER A 1005 5.75 33.08 23.62
CA SER A 1005 5.38 33.38 22.24
C SER A 1005 4.17 32.54 21.81
N MET A 1006 3.56 32.88 20.67
CA MET A 1006 2.49 32.06 20.09
C MET A 1006 2.94 30.64 19.71
N LEU A 1007 4.25 30.39 19.59
CA LEU A 1007 4.81 29.06 19.30
C LEU A 1007 5.25 28.29 20.56
N ARG A 1008 5.08 28.89 21.74
CA ARG A 1008 5.34 28.27 23.04
C ARG A 1008 4.48 28.97 24.10
N PRO A 1009 3.14 28.86 23.99
CA PRO A 1009 2.22 29.53 24.90
C PRO A 1009 2.30 28.92 26.30
N ASN A 1010 1.90 29.71 27.30
CA ASN A 1010 1.68 29.26 28.66
C ASN A 1010 0.21 28.82 28.84
N PRO A 1011 -0.07 27.80 29.68
CA PRO A 1011 -1.44 27.48 30.07
C PRO A 1011 -2.17 28.70 30.66
N PRO A 1012 -3.49 28.84 30.46
CA PRO A 1012 -4.42 27.91 29.78
C PRO A 1012 -4.81 28.37 28.36
N ALA A 1013 -3.89 28.93 27.56
CA ALA A 1013 -4.21 29.40 26.20
C ALA A 1013 -4.88 28.31 25.32
N SER A 1014 -5.76 28.72 24.40
CA SER A 1014 -6.26 27.84 23.35
C SER A 1014 -5.17 27.57 22.30
N VAL A 1015 -5.16 26.36 21.73
CA VAL A 1015 -4.10 25.89 20.83
C VAL A 1015 -4.58 25.06 19.64
N VAL A 1016 -5.89 24.84 19.48
CA VAL A 1016 -6.39 23.86 18.49
C VAL A 1016 -6.00 24.22 17.06
N ALA A 1017 -6.01 25.52 16.68
CA ALA A 1017 -5.57 25.95 15.36
C ALA A 1017 -4.04 25.92 15.21
N GLY A 1018 -3.28 25.80 16.30
CA GLY A 1018 -1.84 25.65 16.29
C GLY A 1018 -1.36 24.44 15.49
N ASN A 1019 -2.05 23.31 15.67
CA ASN A 1019 -1.73 22.05 14.99
C ASN A 1019 -2.09 22.09 13.48
N VAL A 1020 -3.23 22.69 13.13
CA VAL A 1020 -3.80 22.60 11.78
C VAL A 1020 -3.52 23.82 10.89
N GLU A 1021 -3.29 25.00 11.46
CA GLU A 1021 -3.04 26.24 10.72
C GLU A 1021 -1.63 26.80 10.96
N THR A 1022 -1.26 27.04 12.20
CA THR A 1022 0.04 27.66 12.54
C THR A 1022 1.21 26.77 12.11
N SER A 1023 1.09 25.45 12.25
CA SER A 1023 2.10 24.49 11.82
C SER A 1023 2.45 24.62 10.31
N MET A 1024 1.45 24.83 9.46
CA MET A 1024 1.63 25.05 8.01
C MET A 1024 2.39 26.36 7.74
N CYS A 1025 2.06 27.40 8.52
CA CYS A 1025 2.72 28.71 8.42
C CYS A 1025 4.19 28.65 8.86
N ILE A 1026 4.53 27.89 9.92
CA ILE A 1026 5.92 27.67 10.36
C ILE A 1026 6.74 27.04 9.22
N VAL A 1027 6.19 26.02 8.56
CA VAL A 1027 6.87 25.35 7.44
C VAL A 1027 7.11 26.31 6.28
N ASN A 1028 6.11 27.10 5.88
CA ASN A 1028 6.29 28.11 4.83
C ASN A 1028 7.31 29.18 5.22
N ALA A 1029 7.34 29.62 6.49
CA ALA A 1029 8.34 30.57 6.98
C ALA A 1029 9.76 30.00 6.89
N LEU A 1030 9.95 28.72 7.26
CA LEU A 1030 11.23 28.03 7.15
C LEU A 1030 11.69 27.88 5.71
N TYR A 1031 10.80 27.49 4.79
CA TYR A 1031 11.15 27.43 3.36
C TYR A 1031 11.46 28.80 2.76
N GLY A 1032 10.74 29.84 3.19
CA GLY A 1032 11.03 31.22 2.82
C GLY A 1032 12.42 31.67 3.30
N ALA A 1033 12.80 31.30 4.54
CA ALA A 1033 14.11 31.64 5.10
C ALA A 1033 15.25 30.89 4.38
N LEU A 1034 15.05 29.61 4.05
CA LEU A 1034 16.02 28.81 3.31
C LEU A 1034 16.07 29.17 1.81
N GLY A 1035 14.98 29.73 1.27
CA GLY A 1035 14.85 30.08 -0.15
C GLY A 1035 14.82 28.89 -1.10
N VAL A 1036 14.32 27.73 -0.65
CA VAL A 1036 14.39 26.43 -1.36
C VAL A 1036 13.04 25.86 -1.84
N LEU A 1037 11.93 26.51 -1.51
CA LEU A 1037 10.58 26.16 -1.98
C LEU A 1037 9.67 27.40 -1.91
N ALA A 1038 8.82 27.62 -2.92
CA ALA A 1038 7.74 28.58 -2.83
C ALA A 1038 6.68 28.10 -1.82
N ALA A 1039 5.83 28.99 -1.32
CA ALA A 1039 4.81 28.59 -0.36
C ALA A 1039 3.77 27.66 -0.99
N SER A 1040 3.45 26.56 -0.30
CA SER A 1040 2.18 25.87 -0.53
C SER A 1040 1.06 26.63 0.19
N GLN A 1041 -0.19 26.16 0.07
CA GLN A 1041 -1.25 26.59 0.97
C GLN A 1041 -0.77 26.51 2.44
N GLY A 1042 -0.77 27.63 3.15
CA GLY A 1042 -0.36 27.73 4.55
C GLY A 1042 -1.49 27.37 5.51
N THR A 1043 -2.39 26.48 5.10
CA THR A 1043 -3.63 26.12 5.79
C THR A 1043 -4.02 24.69 5.48
N MET A 1044 -4.68 24.02 6.44
CA MET A 1044 -5.33 22.73 6.21
C MET A 1044 -6.81 22.89 5.81
N ASN A 1045 -7.33 24.12 5.77
CA ASN A 1045 -8.73 24.47 5.51
C ASN A 1045 -9.67 23.58 6.35
N ASN A 1046 -9.53 23.67 7.66
CA ASN A 1046 -10.16 22.76 8.61
C ASN A 1046 -11.66 23.02 8.73
N LEU A 1047 -12.47 22.18 8.10
CA LEU A 1047 -13.92 22.25 8.15
C LEU A 1047 -14.43 21.26 9.20
N THR A 1048 -15.16 21.79 10.18
CA THR A 1048 -15.96 20.97 11.09
C THR A 1048 -17.43 21.30 10.93
N PHE A 1049 -18.28 20.29 11.11
CA PHE A 1049 -19.70 20.52 11.24
C PHE A 1049 -20.36 19.43 12.07
N GLY A 1050 -21.52 19.75 12.62
CA GLY A 1050 -22.30 18.77 13.34
C GLY A 1050 -23.45 19.34 14.16
N ASN A 1051 -24.00 18.47 14.99
CA ASN A 1051 -25.03 18.76 15.98
C ASN A 1051 -24.89 17.75 17.15
N ALA A 1052 -25.92 17.59 17.97
CA ALA A 1052 -25.90 16.64 19.09
C ALA A 1052 -25.70 15.17 18.66
N ARG A 1053 -26.08 14.80 17.43
CA ARG A 1053 -26.03 13.44 16.91
C ARG A 1053 -24.83 13.18 16.00
N TYR A 1054 -24.45 14.16 15.20
CA TYR A 1054 -23.39 14.04 14.19
C TYR A 1054 -22.23 14.97 14.50
N GLN A 1055 -21.00 14.46 14.39
CA GLN A 1055 -19.78 15.26 14.51
C GLN A 1055 -18.86 14.88 13.36
N TYR A 1056 -18.44 15.86 12.57
CA TYR A 1056 -17.57 15.67 11.43
C TYR A 1056 -16.43 16.68 11.45
N TYR A 1057 -15.27 16.19 11.05
CA TYR A 1057 -14.03 16.92 10.91
C TYR A 1057 -13.45 16.56 9.55
N GLU A 1058 -12.88 17.54 8.85
CA GLU A 1058 -12.23 17.37 7.55
C GLU A 1058 -11.15 18.44 7.33
N THR A 1059 -10.02 18.02 6.73
CA THR A 1059 -9.04 18.97 6.17
C THR A 1059 -9.18 18.95 4.65
N ILE A 1060 -9.04 20.09 3.99
CA ILE A 1060 -9.27 20.25 2.55
C ILE A 1060 -7.99 20.73 1.88
N ALA A 1061 -7.53 20.00 0.88
CA ALA A 1061 -6.31 20.30 0.15
C ALA A 1061 -6.43 21.51 -0.80
N GLY A 1062 -5.27 22.08 -1.15
CA GLY A 1062 -5.09 23.20 -2.06
C GLY A 1062 -3.81 23.03 -2.86
N GLY A 1063 -3.25 24.14 -3.35
CA GLY A 1063 -2.06 24.12 -4.21
C GLY A 1063 -0.75 23.98 -3.43
N THR A 1064 0.19 23.16 -3.92
CA THR A 1064 1.57 23.14 -3.40
C THR A 1064 2.44 24.18 -4.09
N GLY A 1065 3.49 24.63 -3.42
CA GLY A 1065 4.47 25.56 -3.99
C GLY A 1065 5.34 24.89 -5.06
N ALA A 1066 5.76 25.68 -6.06
CA ALA A 1066 6.79 25.30 -7.02
C ALA A 1066 8.20 25.46 -6.43
N GLY A 1067 9.21 24.83 -7.02
CA GLY A 1067 10.57 24.96 -6.49
C GLY A 1067 11.70 24.46 -7.39
N PRO A 1068 12.95 24.67 -6.96
CA PRO A 1068 14.14 24.17 -7.64
C PRO A 1068 14.26 22.65 -7.45
N LEU A 1069 14.73 21.96 -8.48
CA LEU A 1069 14.96 20.51 -8.39
C LEU A 1069 16.03 20.19 -7.35
N ARG A 1070 17.11 21.00 -7.29
CA ARG A 1070 18.21 20.83 -6.34
C ARG A 1070 18.19 21.87 -5.22
N VAL A 1071 18.52 21.45 -4.00
CA VAL A 1071 18.58 22.33 -2.81
C VAL A 1071 19.91 23.06 -2.65
N ASP A 1072 20.99 22.59 -3.28
CA ASP A 1072 22.33 23.17 -3.19
C ASP A 1072 22.54 24.37 -4.15
N ALA A 1073 21.68 24.48 -5.17
CA ALA A 1073 21.66 25.61 -6.10
C ALA A 1073 20.23 26.20 -6.23
N PRO A 1074 19.61 26.68 -5.14
CA PRO A 1074 18.19 27.05 -5.16
C PRO A 1074 17.87 28.29 -6.00
N ALA A 1075 18.89 29.10 -6.32
CA ALA A 1075 18.78 30.25 -7.23
C ALA A 1075 18.93 29.87 -8.71
N ASP A 1076 19.29 28.63 -9.03
CA ASP A 1076 19.32 28.13 -10.41
C ASP A 1076 17.90 27.84 -10.89
N ILE A 1077 17.33 28.78 -11.64
CA ILE A 1077 15.98 28.67 -12.21
C ILE A 1077 15.94 27.82 -13.49
N SER A 1078 17.07 27.30 -13.97
CA SER A 1078 17.12 26.51 -15.21
C SER A 1078 16.43 25.15 -15.05
N GLN A 1079 16.42 24.61 -13.82
CA GLN A 1079 15.81 23.34 -13.45
C GLN A 1079 14.93 23.49 -12.19
N GLY A 1080 13.65 23.16 -12.33
CA GLY A 1080 12.66 23.21 -11.26
C GLY A 1080 11.48 22.29 -11.53
N PHE A 1081 10.50 22.35 -10.65
CA PHE A 1081 9.24 21.61 -10.75
C PHE A 1081 8.05 22.53 -10.44
N ALA A 1082 6.92 22.23 -11.08
CA ALA A 1082 5.65 22.90 -10.80
C ALA A 1082 5.01 22.35 -9.52
N GLY A 1083 4.21 23.18 -8.85
CA GLY A 1083 3.39 22.75 -7.74
C GLY A 1083 2.23 21.86 -8.20
N GLN A 1084 1.80 20.97 -7.31
CA GLN A 1084 0.72 20.03 -7.56
C GLN A 1084 -0.61 20.61 -7.05
N SER A 1085 -1.64 20.58 -7.90
CA SER A 1085 -2.98 21.08 -7.54
C SER A 1085 -3.72 20.14 -6.60
N VAL A 1086 -4.50 20.69 -5.67
CA VAL A 1086 -5.44 19.99 -4.77
C VAL A 1086 -4.84 18.69 -4.19
N VAL A 1087 -3.73 18.82 -3.47
CA VAL A 1087 -3.08 17.73 -2.73
C VAL A 1087 -2.62 18.22 -1.35
N GLN A 1088 -2.61 17.34 -0.37
CA GLN A 1088 -2.18 17.69 0.98
C GLN A 1088 -0.71 18.11 1.00
N ALA A 1089 -0.43 19.22 1.67
CA ALA A 1089 0.90 19.79 1.82
C ALA A 1089 1.37 19.71 3.27
N HIS A 1090 2.69 19.76 3.45
CA HIS A 1090 3.36 20.00 4.72
C HIS A 1090 2.86 19.14 5.89
N MET A 1091 2.16 19.72 6.87
CA MET A 1091 1.95 19.11 8.19
C MET A 1091 0.80 18.09 8.24
N THR A 1092 0.08 17.87 7.14
CA THR A 1092 -0.98 16.87 7.02
C THR A 1092 -0.80 15.99 5.81
N ASN A 1093 -1.39 14.80 5.86
CA ASN A 1093 -1.63 13.95 4.70
C ASN A 1093 -2.97 13.19 4.81
N SER A 1094 -3.92 13.71 5.59
CA SER A 1094 -5.16 13.01 5.85
C SER A 1094 -6.00 12.87 4.58
N ARG A 1095 -6.65 11.71 4.43
CA ARG A 1095 -7.56 11.45 3.31
C ARG A 1095 -8.88 12.19 3.49
N LEU A 1096 -9.58 12.41 2.38
CA LEU A 1096 -11.01 12.78 2.40
C LEU A 1096 -11.86 11.56 2.69
N THR A 1097 -13.03 11.79 3.28
CA THR A 1097 -14.10 10.79 3.25
C THR A 1097 -14.60 10.64 1.81
N ASP A 1098 -14.81 9.40 1.36
CA ASP A 1098 -15.36 9.17 0.02
C ASP A 1098 -16.72 9.87 -0.12
N PRO A 1099 -17.01 10.53 -1.26
CA PRO A 1099 -18.26 11.26 -1.47
C PRO A 1099 -19.53 10.47 -1.10
N GLU A 1100 -19.59 9.18 -1.42
CA GLU A 1100 -20.79 8.38 -1.12
C GLU A 1100 -20.88 8.00 0.35
N VAL A 1101 -19.73 7.76 0.98
CA VAL A 1101 -19.66 7.47 2.43
C VAL A 1101 -20.03 8.71 3.24
N LEU A 1102 -19.60 9.90 2.80
CA LEU A 1102 -19.95 11.18 3.42
C LEU A 1102 -21.47 11.37 3.45
N GLU A 1103 -22.14 11.26 2.29
CA GLU A 1103 -23.60 11.46 2.19
C GLU A 1103 -24.42 10.36 2.84
N LEU A 1104 -23.86 9.15 2.99
CA LEU A 1104 -24.52 8.05 3.69
C LEU A 1104 -24.49 8.24 5.21
N ARG A 1105 -23.38 8.75 5.74
CA ARG A 1105 -23.14 8.86 7.20
C ARG A 1105 -23.64 10.17 7.79
N PHE A 1106 -23.64 11.23 7.00
CA PHE A 1106 -23.97 12.58 7.44
C PHE A 1106 -25.10 13.16 6.57
N PRO A 1107 -26.02 13.95 7.14
CA PRO A 1107 -27.13 14.58 6.41
C PRO A 1107 -26.62 15.79 5.62
N VAL A 1108 -25.71 15.55 4.69
CA VAL A 1108 -25.11 16.51 3.77
C VAL A 1108 -25.08 15.91 2.37
N ARG A 1109 -24.97 16.76 1.36
CA ARG A 1109 -24.77 16.39 -0.04
C ARG A 1109 -23.58 17.14 -0.59
N LEU A 1110 -22.58 16.42 -1.09
CA LEU A 1110 -21.45 17.02 -1.79
C LEU A 1110 -21.90 17.38 -3.21
N GLU A 1111 -22.00 18.68 -3.49
CA GLU A 1111 -22.43 19.15 -4.81
C GLU A 1111 -21.30 19.10 -5.82
N SER A 1112 -20.12 19.57 -5.42
CA SER A 1112 -18.92 19.46 -6.24
C SER A 1112 -17.64 19.49 -5.41
N TYR A 1113 -16.58 18.93 -5.97
CA TYR A 1113 -15.21 19.21 -5.54
C TYR A 1113 -14.28 19.24 -6.75
N GLU A 1114 -13.85 20.44 -7.11
CA GLU A 1114 -13.22 20.74 -8.40
C GLU A 1114 -11.93 21.52 -8.22
N ILE A 1115 -11.04 21.46 -9.21
CA ILE A 1115 -9.81 22.26 -9.23
C ILE A 1115 -10.14 23.70 -9.59
N ARG A 1116 -9.65 24.65 -8.78
CA ARG A 1116 -9.76 26.10 -9.00
C ARG A 1116 -8.69 26.56 -9.99
N HIS A 1117 -8.86 26.21 -11.25
CA HIS A 1117 -7.86 26.46 -12.30
C HIS A 1117 -7.42 27.93 -12.39
N GLY A 1118 -6.10 28.14 -12.47
CA GLY A 1118 -5.50 29.47 -12.59
C GLY A 1118 -5.23 30.15 -11.25
N SER A 1119 -5.48 29.48 -10.13
CA SER A 1119 -5.18 29.99 -8.80
C SER A 1119 -3.72 29.81 -8.39
N GLY A 1120 -2.96 28.95 -9.06
CA GLY A 1120 -1.53 28.77 -8.84
C GLY A 1120 -0.70 29.95 -9.36
N GLY A 1121 0.27 30.39 -8.55
CA GLY A 1121 1.15 31.51 -8.86
C GLY A 1121 1.97 31.28 -10.13
N HIS A 1122 2.10 32.30 -10.95
CA HIS A 1122 2.82 32.21 -12.21
C HIS A 1122 4.33 32.23 -12.03
N GLY A 1123 5.04 31.63 -12.97
CA GLY A 1123 6.50 31.55 -12.97
C GLY A 1123 6.94 30.65 -14.13
N ARG A 1124 8.26 30.49 -14.29
CA ARG A 1124 8.79 29.46 -15.19
C ARG A 1124 8.24 28.07 -14.82
N TYR A 1125 8.08 27.84 -13.51
CA TYR A 1125 7.33 26.74 -12.95
C TYR A 1125 6.15 27.30 -12.15
N ARG A 1126 4.94 26.89 -12.52
CA ARG A 1126 3.70 27.36 -11.87
C ARG A 1126 3.49 26.69 -10.52
N GLY A 1127 2.93 27.42 -9.57
CA GLY A 1127 2.39 26.82 -8.34
C GLY A 1127 1.15 25.97 -8.64
N GLY A 1128 0.82 25.05 -7.74
CA GLY A 1128 -0.37 24.22 -7.86
C GLY A 1128 -1.65 25.03 -7.68
N ASP A 1129 -2.74 24.63 -8.34
CA ASP A 1129 -4.05 25.24 -8.15
C ASP A 1129 -4.71 24.75 -6.85
N GLY A 1130 -5.47 25.64 -6.20
CA GLY A 1130 -6.42 25.30 -5.14
C GLY A 1130 -7.64 24.54 -5.66
N GLY A 1131 -8.62 24.31 -4.81
CA GLY A 1131 -9.86 23.60 -5.11
C GLY A 1131 -11.10 24.34 -4.62
N VAL A 1132 -12.27 23.99 -5.15
CA VAL A 1132 -13.58 24.51 -4.75
C VAL A 1132 -14.42 23.35 -4.25
N ARG A 1133 -14.75 23.33 -2.97
CA ARG A 1133 -15.57 22.30 -2.33
C ARG A 1133 -16.92 22.89 -1.91
N ARG A 1134 -18.02 22.28 -2.35
CA ARG A 1134 -19.39 22.75 -2.12
C ARG A 1134 -20.22 21.68 -1.41
N LEU A 1135 -20.65 21.95 -0.19
CA LEU A 1135 -21.37 21.00 0.66
C LEU A 1135 -22.74 21.54 1.07
N ARG A 1136 -23.81 20.92 0.58
CA ARG A 1136 -25.19 21.27 0.94
C ARG A 1136 -25.62 20.54 2.20
N PHE A 1137 -26.24 21.26 3.13
CA PHE A 1137 -26.75 20.70 4.38
C PHE A 1137 -28.22 20.29 4.24
N LEU A 1138 -28.58 19.14 4.82
CA LEU A 1138 -29.94 18.57 4.76
C LEU A 1138 -30.65 18.62 6.12
N GLU A 1139 -29.92 18.93 7.18
CA GLU A 1139 -30.41 19.15 8.54
C GLU A 1139 -29.74 20.40 9.13
N THR A 1140 -30.32 20.96 10.19
CA THR A 1140 -29.72 22.07 10.93
C THR A 1140 -28.43 21.61 11.61
N MET A 1141 -27.34 22.33 11.37
CA MET A 1141 -26.01 22.03 11.90
C MET A 1141 -25.21 23.30 12.15
N THR A 1142 -24.31 23.25 13.13
CA THR A 1142 -23.25 24.23 13.29
C THR A 1142 -22.10 23.82 12.38
N ALA A 1143 -21.59 24.73 11.55
CA ALA A 1143 -20.36 24.56 10.80
C ALA A 1143 -19.32 25.59 11.25
N ALA A 1144 -18.05 25.17 11.31
CA ALA A 1144 -16.93 26.03 11.64
C ALA A 1144 -15.74 25.77 10.71
N ILE A 1145 -14.99 26.84 10.45
CA ILE A 1145 -13.79 26.82 9.60
C ILE A 1145 -12.62 27.44 10.37
N LEU A 1146 -11.49 26.73 10.39
CA LEU A 1146 -10.18 27.28 10.70
C LEU A 1146 -9.36 27.25 9.41
N SER A 1147 -8.87 28.41 9.00
CA SER A 1147 -8.12 28.56 7.76
C SER A 1147 -7.18 29.76 7.81
N ASN A 1148 -6.23 29.79 6.89
CA ASN A 1148 -5.32 30.91 6.65
C ASN A 1148 -5.22 31.20 5.14
N ASN A 1149 -4.36 32.14 4.75
CA ASN A 1149 -4.19 32.58 3.36
C ASN A 1149 -5.52 33.02 2.69
N ARG A 1150 -6.39 33.67 3.45
CA ARG A 1150 -7.57 34.42 2.99
C ARG A 1150 -7.27 35.90 2.82
N ARG A 1151 -6.23 36.42 3.49
CA ARG A 1151 -5.74 37.81 3.34
C ARG A 1151 -4.36 37.86 2.70
N TYR A 1152 -3.44 36.99 3.13
CA TYR A 1152 -2.08 36.94 2.59
C TYR A 1152 -1.91 35.79 1.60
N ALA A 1153 -1.48 36.11 0.38
CA ALA A 1153 -1.23 35.13 -0.66
C ALA A 1153 -0.01 34.23 -0.36
N PRO A 1154 -0.04 32.92 -0.70
CA PRO A 1154 1.14 32.07 -0.67
C PRO A 1154 2.24 32.61 -1.58
N PHE A 1155 3.40 32.98 -1.02
CA PHE A 1155 4.47 33.65 -1.74
C PHE A 1155 5.12 32.78 -2.82
N GLY A 1156 5.52 33.41 -3.94
CA GLY A 1156 6.37 32.81 -4.96
C GLY A 1156 7.87 32.96 -4.62
N LEU A 1157 8.73 32.27 -5.36
CA LEU A 1157 10.16 32.20 -5.10
C LEU A 1157 11.00 32.57 -6.34
N HIS A 1158 12.11 33.30 -6.12
CA HIS A 1158 13.10 33.65 -7.17
C HIS A 1158 12.48 34.28 -8.43
N GLY A 1159 11.52 35.18 -8.25
CA GLY A 1159 10.80 35.87 -9.34
C GLY A 1159 9.51 35.21 -9.81
N GLY A 1160 9.11 34.08 -9.20
CA GLY A 1160 7.75 33.55 -9.31
C GLY A 1160 6.74 34.40 -8.53
N GLU A 1161 5.52 34.49 -9.05
CA GLU A 1161 4.40 35.24 -8.48
C GLU A 1161 3.72 34.44 -7.35
N PRO A 1162 3.08 35.12 -6.38
CA PRO A 1162 2.24 34.48 -5.37
C PRO A 1162 1.04 33.74 -5.98
N GLY A 1163 0.57 32.70 -5.29
CA GLY A 1163 -0.71 32.07 -5.61
C GLY A 1163 -1.90 32.93 -5.16
N GLU A 1164 -3.11 32.59 -5.60
CA GLU A 1164 -4.33 33.26 -5.15
C GLU A 1164 -4.73 32.84 -3.74
N VAL A 1165 -5.33 33.79 -2.99
CA VAL A 1165 -5.91 33.55 -1.67
C VAL A 1165 -7.18 32.68 -1.77
N GLY A 1166 -7.45 31.92 -0.70
CA GLY A 1166 -8.70 31.17 -0.56
C GLY A 1166 -9.88 32.07 -0.15
N ARG A 1167 -11.09 31.50 -0.09
CA ARG A 1167 -12.33 32.14 0.38
C ARG A 1167 -13.25 31.13 1.06
N ASN A 1168 -14.02 31.61 2.04
CA ASN A 1168 -15.05 30.81 2.72
C ASN A 1168 -16.37 31.60 2.65
N TYR A 1169 -17.48 30.94 2.31
CA TYR A 1169 -18.80 31.57 2.33
C TYR A 1169 -19.92 30.52 2.40
N VAL A 1170 -21.10 30.98 2.81
CA VAL A 1170 -22.34 30.19 2.75
C VAL A 1170 -23.25 30.77 1.68
N GLU A 1171 -23.74 29.91 0.79
CA GLU A 1171 -24.87 30.21 -0.06
C GLU A 1171 -26.14 29.78 0.68
N ARG A 1172 -26.89 30.76 1.15
CA ARG A 1172 -28.16 30.53 1.85
C ARG A 1172 -29.21 30.01 0.88
N ALA A 1173 -30.16 29.22 1.38
CA ALA A 1173 -31.25 28.68 0.55
C ALA A 1173 -32.11 29.76 -0.14
N ASP A 1174 -32.09 31.00 0.37
CA ASP A 1174 -32.75 32.18 -0.24
C ASP A 1174 -31.93 32.85 -1.36
N GLY A 1175 -30.74 32.33 -1.68
CA GLY A 1175 -29.80 32.85 -2.67
C GLY A 1175 -28.82 33.90 -2.14
N ARG A 1176 -28.89 34.29 -0.85
CA ARG A 1176 -27.92 35.21 -0.25
C ARG A 1176 -26.55 34.52 -0.10
N ILE A 1177 -25.48 35.23 -0.47
CA ILE A 1177 -24.10 34.80 -0.17
C ILE A 1177 -23.63 35.51 1.10
N GLU A 1178 -23.24 34.72 2.10
CA GLU A 1178 -22.73 35.19 3.38
C GLU A 1178 -21.24 34.87 3.48
N PRO A 1179 -20.34 35.87 3.36
CA PRO A 1179 -18.91 35.64 3.47
C PRO A 1179 -18.53 35.26 4.90
N LEU A 1180 -17.60 34.32 5.04
CA LEU A 1180 -17.03 33.91 6.33
C LEU A 1180 -15.56 34.30 6.42
N GLY A 1181 -15.11 34.57 7.63
CA GLY A 1181 -13.70 34.85 7.93
C GLY A 1181 -12.78 33.64 7.78
N PRO A 1182 -11.46 33.83 8.04
CA PRO A 1182 -10.49 32.73 8.10
C PRO A 1182 -10.72 31.81 9.30
N GLN A 1183 -11.20 32.35 10.42
CA GLN A 1183 -11.64 31.63 11.61
C GLN A 1183 -13.09 32.05 11.89
N ASP A 1184 -14.06 31.19 11.62
CA ASP A 1184 -15.48 31.58 11.71
C ASP A 1184 -16.40 30.38 11.93
N SER A 1185 -17.63 30.64 12.39
CA SER A 1185 -18.67 29.64 12.52
C SER A 1185 -20.04 30.20 12.16
N THR A 1186 -20.94 29.32 11.73
CA THR A 1186 -22.30 29.71 11.37
C THR A 1186 -23.26 28.54 11.53
N GLU A 1187 -24.51 28.87 11.81
CA GLU A 1187 -25.61 27.90 11.79
C GLU A 1187 -26.10 27.73 10.35
N LEU A 1188 -26.15 26.48 9.89
CA LEU A 1188 -26.63 26.12 8.56
C LEU A 1188 -28.03 25.53 8.67
N GLN A 1189 -28.91 25.96 7.76
CA GLN A 1189 -30.25 25.41 7.62
C GLN A 1189 -30.31 24.39 6.48
N PRO A 1190 -31.31 23.49 6.47
CA PRO A 1190 -31.54 22.62 5.31
C PRO A 1190 -31.64 23.42 4.02
N GLY A 1191 -30.81 23.08 3.04
CA GLY A 1191 -30.70 23.78 1.77
C GLY A 1191 -29.55 24.79 1.68
N ASP A 1192 -28.93 25.20 2.79
CA ASP A 1192 -27.72 26.04 2.74
C ASP A 1192 -26.53 25.25 2.19
N VAL A 1193 -25.60 25.92 1.50
CA VAL A 1193 -24.37 25.34 0.95
C VAL A 1193 -23.16 26.03 1.54
N PHE A 1194 -22.30 25.28 2.22
CA PHE A 1194 -21.00 25.78 2.67
C PHE A 1194 -19.96 25.61 1.55
N VAL A 1195 -19.29 26.68 1.17
CA VAL A 1195 -18.31 26.69 0.08
C VAL A 1195 -16.93 27.09 0.60
N VAL A 1196 -15.95 26.25 0.28
CA VAL A 1196 -14.52 26.50 0.55
C VAL A 1196 -13.78 26.57 -0.77
N GLU A 1197 -13.20 27.74 -1.07
CA GLU A 1197 -12.18 27.91 -2.11
C GLU A 1197 -10.82 27.87 -1.42
N THR A 1198 -10.01 26.84 -1.69
CA THR A 1198 -8.68 26.70 -1.08
C THR A 1198 -7.64 27.53 -1.85
N PRO A 1199 -6.55 27.97 -1.19
CA PRO A 1199 -5.50 28.77 -1.84
C PRO A 1199 -4.72 27.98 -2.90
N GLY A 1200 -4.17 28.69 -3.88
CA GLY A 1200 -3.14 28.16 -4.77
C GLY A 1200 -1.75 28.14 -4.12
N GLY A 1201 -0.77 27.52 -4.77
CA GLY A 1201 0.64 27.58 -4.37
C GLY A 1201 1.40 28.70 -5.09
N GLY A 1202 2.53 29.14 -4.53
CA GLY A 1202 3.41 30.12 -5.18
C GLY A 1202 4.20 29.55 -6.36
N GLY A 1203 4.49 30.39 -7.36
CA GLY A 1203 5.31 30.05 -8.52
C GLY A 1203 6.81 30.12 -8.25
N PHE A 1204 7.62 29.57 -9.15
CA PHE A 1204 9.09 29.59 -9.08
C PHE A 1204 9.73 30.03 -10.40
N GLY A 1205 10.66 30.98 -10.30
CA GLY A 1205 11.43 31.52 -11.42
C GLY A 1205 10.66 32.54 -12.26
N LYS A 1206 11.39 33.53 -12.78
CA LYS A 1206 10.84 34.54 -13.69
C LYS A 1206 10.51 33.91 -15.05
N ILE A 1207 9.36 34.30 -15.63
CA ILE A 1207 8.88 33.91 -16.98
C ILE A 1207 9.81 34.44 -18.07
#